data_AF-A0A2I1HLT2-F1
#
_entry.id   AF-A0A2I1HLT2-F1
#
_cell.length_a   1.000
_cell.length_b   1.000
_cell.length_c   1.000
_cell.angle_alpha   90.00
_cell.angle_beta   90.00
_cell.angle_gamma   90.00
#
_symmetry.space_group_name_H-M   'P 1'
#
loop_
_entity.id
_entity.type
_entity.pdbx_description
1 polymer ?
#
loop_
_entity_poly.entity_id
_entity_poly.type
_entity_poly.pdbx_seq_one_letter_code
_entity_poly.pdbx_strand_id
1 'polypeptide(L)'
;MSNNNNTRICEFDSNECNGRIYKVGDKVSIPETNIGLISCGMFLCMFHYNKFILNENHRLQKMLQVCSHPKHQIYLNQSNKQTNSSLINIPKRLINVLGLDEKSKICDRCRKNTDKDPEYLQTEEYQAPIPIKSNIQDNITKIGTHTYALRNDILYTQAELKQLELDYQEIISQISIPYEVSLSEKIKKMSNILYKNQHQLNQKPIYNPIVFKEMLETADKDLIGFFDELYAGTNPNTKCDKTNENNKKKLVSLCYFLASINNKYINGLKADIGSYLQTAGASASSIDTLSNLGFSVTRKTVNQQKLLIANEHQETVDNYCLQNIEKMFFLNIDDYHNIHRRNQPTLIQTHNIFHFVTILLNSNPNILKISAYSSNNTSVHNPIGIDSKLIIKNFNEIFMSKLNSCYYEQNEIWKQFLIEDSYENRMELFTVHNYDGRIQNHQELRSMINSKLIDFVLHPLHSTKDYIECANLLFKVFEKLKNNNEQDYLSDCIIPTICDWPGQVNIRRAITLRNNKGSESGILLEILSLIPIIGPLHISLNSRETLFQTYHFFFEMLYHNLFGEKKVLSQKPKQTIINFILNLTFQGWKKIRNVVINRFENSKDAEYRMMMDLLDNSIPLTLDIYAVLFRSGFFEGYLESVVRIWVLFQRLRRHNYNKAPLIFLSDIFYWTSNNHPIIDILKNHLPIFNDYFVENFHSSIRNQTAESNSIQQIIQKAKIIDAERTNNLSFKEAFINLRNPTTSKTKLDYLEKKTSLFLLSLFDDIYHNMGNTQQINRNKYPNFSLPTFNINVDVKILPLAWNTQTKPSDNKFCDAEKCLLLSSNNSNLANNNNNIVLTCGHAYHKQCLDLLKGNCEYCFNYLSLNIEKNITSLKKRLFTPLKDNEKPLVEDEDNDSLSENNNDENIENILEVIESNIDNQFEILYQTWLNY
;
A
#
# COMPACT_ATOMS: atom_id res chain seq x y z
N MET A 1 -35.93 3.24 -54.78
CA MET A 1 -34.64 2.57 -55.06
C MET A 1 -33.88 2.47 -53.75
N SER A 2 -33.31 1.30 -53.53
CA SER A 2 -32.82 0.70 -52.28
C SER A 2 -31.68 1.43 -51.55
N ASN A 3 -31.76 1.38 -50.22
CA ASN A 3 -30.70 1.62 -49.23
C ASN A 3 -29.37 0.94 -49.59
N ASN A 4 -28.25 1.63 -49.34
CA ASN A 4 -26.95 1.01 -49.08
C ASN A 4 -26.03 1.97 -48.30
N ASN A 5 -26.28 2.12 -47.00
CA ASN A 5 -25.26 2.57 -46.04
C ASN A 5 -24.87 1.33 -45.20
N ASN A 6 -23.83 0.63 -45.66
CA ASN A 6 -23.22 -0.52 -44.98
C ASN A 6 -22.59 -0.07 -43.65
N THR A 7 -23.36 -0.13 -42.56
CA THR A 7 -22.82 -0.13 -41.20
C THR A 7 -22.11 -1.46 -40.95
N ARG A 8 -20.77 -1.44 -40.94
CA ARG A 8 -19.95 -2.60 -40.53
C ARG A 8 -20.12 -2.80 -39.03
N ILE A 9 -21.10 -3.61 -38.62
CA ILE A 9 -21.35 -3.99 -37.23
C ILE A 9 -20.86 -5.43 -37.04
N CYS A 10 -20.32 -5.74 -35.87
CA CYS A 10 -19.92 -7.10 -35.53
C CYS A 10 -21.17 -8.00 -35.47
N GLU A 11 -21.13 -9.15 -36.14
CA GLU A 11 -22.29 -10.05 -36.23
C GLU A 11 -22.71 -10.69 -34.90
N PHE A 12 -21.84 -10.63 -33.89
CA PHE A 12 -22.16 -10.98 -32.52
C PHE A 12 -22.38 -9.71 -31.70
N ASP A 13 -23.59 -9.54 -31.16
CA ASP A 13 -23.92 -8.48 -30.22
C ASP A 13 -23.28 -8.78 -28.86
N SER A 14 -22.22 -8.04 -28.50
CA SER A 14 -21.61 -8.10 -27.17
C SER A 14 -21.02 -6.76 -26.76
N ASN A 15 -21.10 -6.47 -25.45
CA ASN A 15 -20.50 -5.27 -24.84
C ASN A 15 -18.96 -5.27 -24.88
N GLU A 16 -18.34 -6.35 -25.38
CA GLU A 16 -16.88 -6.52 -25.49
C GLU A 16 -16.34 -6.09 -26.86
N CYS A 17 -17.18 -5.58 -27.76
CA CYS A 17 -16.79 -5.14 -29.10
C CYS A 17 -16.14 -3.75 -29.16
N ASN A 18 -14.97 -3.58 -28.52
CA ASN A 18 -14.15 -2.37 -28.65
C ASN A 18 -12.95 -2.62 -29.58
N GLY A 19 -13.16 -2.57 -30.90
CA GLY A 19 -12.06 -2.73 -31.86
C GLY A 19 -12.46 -2.67 -33.33
N ARG A 20 -11.45 -2.60 -34.23
CA ARG A 20 -11.65 -2.63 -35.69
C ARG A 20 -12.33 -3.94 -36.13
N ILE A 21 -13.31 -3.83 -37.04
CA ILE A 21 -14.10 -4.94 -37.57
C ILE A 21 -13.49 -5.43 -38.88
N TYR A 22 -13.26 -6.73 -38.99
CA TYR A 22 -12.67 -7.42 -40.15
C TYR A 22 -13.67 -8.37 -40.78
N LYS A 23 -13.59 -8.54 -42.10
CA LYS A 23 -14.36 -9.55 -42.80
C LYS A 23 -13.62 -10.90 -42.72
N VAL A 24 -14.33 -11.97 -42.36
CA VAL A 24 -13.80 -13.34 -42.34
C VAL A 24 -13.35 -13.72 -43.76
N GLY A 25 -12.02 -13.85 -43.94
CA GLY A 25 -11.33 -14.12 -45.20
C GLY A 25 -10.20 -13.13 -45.54
N ASP A 26 -10.21 -11.90 -45.00
CA ASP A 26 -9.25 -10.86 -45.40
C ASP A 26 -7.83 -11.06 -44.83
N LYS A 27 -7.69 -11.85 -43.76
CA LYS A 27 -6.42 -12.02 -43.02
C LYS A 27 -5.86 -13.44 -42.99
N VAL A 28 -6.64 -14.44 -43.42
CA VAL A 28 -6.26 -15.85 -43.37
C VAL A 28 -6.66 -16.48 -44.69
N SER A 29 -5.69 -17.05 -45.42
CA SER A 29 -5.93 -17.80 -46.65
C SER A 29 -6.67 -19.10 -46.31
N ILE A 30 -7.99 -19.14 -46.52
CA ILE A 30 -8.79 -20.37 -46.39
C ILE A 30 -8.69 -21.13 -47.72
N PRO A 31 -8.31 -22.43 -47.72
CA PRO A 31 -8.27 -23.24 -48.94
C PRO A 31 -9.64 -23.27 -49.64
N GLU A 32 -9.67 -23.13 -50.98
CA GLU A 32 -10.91 -23.00 -51.76
C GLU A 32 -11.93 -24.12 -51.50
N THR A 33 -11.46 -25.34 -51.22
CA THR A 33 -12.30 -26.51 -50.91
C THR A 33 -13.12 -26.35 -49.62
N ASN A 34 -12.72 -25.44 -48.72
CA ASN A 34 -13.32 -25.26 -47.40
C ASN A 34 -14.15 -23.98 -47.27
N ILE A 35 -14.21 -23.15 -48.33
CA ILE A 35 -14.94 -21.87 -48.33
C ILE A 35 -16.44 -22.07 -48.11
N GLY A 36 -17.01 -23.20 -48.54
CA GLY A 36 -18.44 -23.52 -48.32
C GLY A 36 -18.79 -24.00 -46.90
N LEU A 37 -17.79 -24.29 -46.06
CA LEU A 37 -17.98 -24.85 -44.71
C LEU A 37 -17.82 -23.82 -43.59
N ILE A 38 -17.16 -22.70 -43.88
CA ILE A 38 -16.96 -21.57 -42.97
C ILE A 38 -17.86 -20.43 -43.45
N SER A 39 -18.51 -19.70 -42.54
CA SER A 39 -19.31 -18.51 -42.85
C SER A 39 -18.43 -17.34 -43.34
N CYS A 40 -17.79 -17.50 -44.51
CA CYS A 40 -16.94 -16.50 -45.14
C CYS A 40 -17.78 -15.26 -45.48
N GLY A 41 -17.26 -14.09 -45.11
CA GLY A 41 -17.92 -12.81 -45.35
C GLY A 41 -18.62 -12.17 -44.16
N MET A 42 -18.66 -12.85 -43.02
CA MET A 42 -19.08 -12.27 -41.74
C MET A 42 -18.16 -11.12 -41.31
N PHE A 43 -18.73 -10.07 -40.72
CA PHE A 43 -17.97 -8.94 -40.17
C PHE A 43 -17.82 -9.12 -38.66
N LEU A 44 -16.60 -9.33 -38.18
CA LEU A 44 -16.30 -9.62 -36.77
C LEU A 44 -15.28 -8.64 -36.19
N CYS A 45 -15.46 -8.22 -34.94
CA CYS A 45 -14.41 -7.51 -34.20
C CYS A 45 -13.21 -8.45 -33.98
N MET A 46 -12.01 -7.91 -33.73
CA MET A 46 -10.79 -8.72 -33.61
C MET A 46 -10.92 -9.87 -32.58
N PHE A 47 -11.57 -9.61 -31.45
CA PHE A 47 -11.78 -10.61 -30.41
C PHE A 47 -12.64 -11.79 -30.89
N HIS A 48 -13.79 -11.48 -31.50
CA HIS A 48 -14.68 -12.49 -32.06
C HIS A 48 -14.07 -13.18 -33.29
N TYR A 49 -13.33 -12.46 -34.13
CA TYR A 49 -12.62 -13.02 -35.28
C TYR A 49 -11.62 -14.11 -34.83
N ASN A 50 -10.77 -13.81 -33.86
CA ASN A 50 -9.76 -14.77 -33.37
C ASN A 50 -10.42 -15.99 -32.72
N LYS A 51 -11.45 -15.78 -31.91
CA LYS A 51 -12.19 -16.87 -31.25
C LYS A 51 -12.94 -17.76 -32.26
N PHE A 52 -13.55 -17.16 -33.27
CA PHE A 52 -14.26 -17.87 -34.34
C PHE A 52 -13.28 -18.69 -35.19
N ILE A 53 -12.17 -18.11 -35.62
CA ILE A 53 -11.14 -18.81 -36.41
C ILE A 53 -10.51 -19.97 -35.60
N LEU A 54 -10.24 -19.79 -34.31
CA LEU A 54 -9.75 -20.88 -33.44
C LEU A 54 -10.76 -22.04 -33.35
N ASN A 55 -12.04 -21.72 -33.18
CA ASN A 55 -13.09 -22.74 -33.11
C ASN A 55 -13.28 -23.48 -34.44
N GLU A 56 -13.25 -22.77 -35.57
CA GLU A 56 -13.37 -23.39 -36.90
C GLU A 56 -12.13 -24.21 -37.27
N ASN A 57 -10.92 -23.76 -36.92
CA ASN A 57 -9.71 -24.57 -37.08
C ASN A 57 -9.76 -25.85 -36.23
N HIS A 58 -10.26 -25.75 -34.99
CA HIS A 58 -10.47 -26.92 -34.14
C HIS A 58 -11.55 -27.87 -34.71
N ARG A 59 -12.60 -27.32 -35.32
CA ARG A 59 -13.64 -28.10 -36.01
C ARG A 59 -13.10 -28.82 -37.24
N LEU A 60 -12.30 -28.15 -38.07
CA LEU A 60 -11.62 -28.72 -39.24
C LEU A 60 -10.64 -29.83 -38.85
N GLN A 61 -9.83 -29.62 -37.80
CA GLN A 61 -8.94 -30.65 -37.26
C GLN A 61 -9.69 -31.90 -36.77
N LYS A 62 -10.93 -31.73 -36.30
CA LYS A 62 -11.78 -32.84 -35.85
C LYS A 62 -12.40 -33.64 -37.00
N MET A 63 -12.64 -33.02 -38.16
CA MET A 63 -13.20 -33.68 -39.35
C MET A 63 -12.16 -34.50 -40.14
N LEU A 64 -10.86 -34.21 -39.99
CA LEU A 64 -9.78 -34.90 -40.71
C LEU A 64 -9.27 -36.17 -40.01
N GLN A 65 -9.78 -36.54 -38.84
CA GLN A 65 -9.37 -37.78 -38.16
C GLN A 65 -10.18 -38.97 -38.68
N VAL A 66 -9.50 -39.93 -39.29
CA VAL A 66 -10.07 -41.18 -39.81
C VAL A 66 -9.64 -42.35 -38.91
N CYS A 67 -10.48 -43.38 -38.79
CA CYS A 67 -10.18 -44.57 -37.99
C CYS A 67 -9.06 -45.40 -38.62
N SER A 68 -7.98 -45.64 -37.88
CA SER A 68 -6.80 -46.40 -38.34
C SER A 68 -7.01 -47.92 -38.42
N HIS A 69 -8.19 -48.45 -38.08
CA HIS A 69 -8.40 -49.90 -38.02
C HIS A 69 -8.28 -50.57 -39.42
N PRO A 70 -7.47 -51.63 -39.61
CA PRO A 70 -7.25 -52.25 -40.93
C PRO A 70 -8.52 -52.72 -41.63
N LYS A 71 -9.45 -53.33 -40.86
CA LYS A 71 -10.78 -53.74 -41.35
C LYS A 71 -11.88 -52.67 -41.22
N HIS A 72 -11.54 -51.38 -41.08
CA HIS A 72 -12.52 -50.32 -40.82
C HIS A 72 -13.67 -50.30 -41.83
N GLN A 73 -13.34 -50.39 -43.13
CA GLN A 73 -14.34 -50.37 -44.20
C GLN A 73 -15.22 -51.62 -44.21
N ILE A 74 -14.66 -52.78 -43.85
CA ILE A 74 -15.40 -54.05 -43.74
C ILE A 74 -16.41 -53.95 -42.61
N TYR A 75 -15.97 -53.48 -41.44
CA TYR A 75 -16.85 -53.30 -40.28
C TYR A 75 -17.89 -52.20 -40.49
N LEU A 76 -17.61 -51.18 -41.29
CA LEU A 76 -18.56 -50.13 -41.69
C LEU A 76 -19.69 -50.69 -42.55
N ASN A 77 -19.38 -51.55 -43.52
CA ASN A 77 -20.35 -52.10 -44.46
C ASN A 77 -21.27 -53.19 -43.85
N GLN A 78 -20.90 -53.76 -42.70
CA GLN A 78 -21.66 -54.82 -42.02
C GLN A 78 -22.81 -54.33 -41.11
N SER A 79 -23.16 -53.03 -41.08
CA SER A 79 -24.32 -52.56 -40.31
C SER A 79 -25.13 -51.47 -41.00
N ASN A 80 -26.46 -51.57 -40.88
CA ASN A 80 -27.45 -50.65 -41.46
C ASN A 80 -27.74 -49.41 -40.59
N LYS A 81 -26.86 -49.04 -39.64
CA LYS A 81 -27.04 -47.84 -38.80
C LYS A 81 -25.82 -46.92 -38.88
N GLN A 82 -26.03 -45.69 -39.37
CA GLN A 82 -25.06 -44.60 -39.24
C GLN A 82 -24.98 -44.18 -37.76
N THR A 83 -23.93 -44.59 -37.06
CA THR A 83 -23.57 -44.05 -35.75
C THR A 83 -22.31 -43.19 -35.89
N ASN A 84 -22.39 -41.92 -35.47
CA ASN A 84 -21.24 -41.03 -35.37
C ASN A 84 -20.22 -41.66 -34.41
N SER A 85 -19.11 -42.16 -34.95
CA SER A 85 -18.14 -42.91 -34.16
C SER A 85 -17.06 -41.98 -33.63
N SER A 86 -17.09 -41.66 -32.33
CA SER A 86 -15.96 -41.02 -31.66
C SER A 86 -14.71 -41.87 -31.81
N LEU A 87 -13.61 -41.25 -32.24
CA LEU A 87 -12.31 -41.88 -32.30
C LEU A 87 -11.67 -41.82 -30.91
N ILE A 88 -11.27 -43.00 -30.42
CA ILE A 88 -10.53 -43.17 -29.18
C ILE A 88 -9.10 -43.61 -29.52
N ASN A 89 -8.16 -43.36 -28.62
CA ASN A 89 -6.82 -43.93 -28.75
C ASN A 89 -6.91 -45.47 -28.70
N ILE A 90 -6.08 -46.15 -29.48
CA ILE A 90 -6.07 -47.60 -29.50
C ILE A 90 -5.77 -48.17 -28.09
N PRO A 91 -6.59 -49.10 -27.56
CA PRO A 91 -6.28 -49.78 -26.30
C PRO A 91 -4.98 -50.55 -26.44
N LYS A 92 -4.08 -50.47 -25.44
CA LYS A 92 -2.77 -51.16 -25.46
C LYS A 92 -2.84 -52.63 -25.87
N ARG A 93 -3.89 -53.34 -25.42
CA ARG A 93 -4.13 -54.76 -25.74
C ARG A 93 -4.38 -55.06 -27.22
N LEU A 94 -4.78 -54.07 -28.01
CA LEU A 94 -5.10 -54.23 -29.43
C LEU A 94 -3.99 -53.73 -30.37
N ILE A 95 -2.92 -53.15 -29.83
CA ILE A 95 -1.84 -52.53 -30.60
C ILE A 95 -1.10 -53.59 -31.44
N ASN A 96 -0.63 -54.65 -30.79
CA ASN A 96 0.10 -55.72 -31.46
C ASN A 96 -0.83 -56.54 -32.38
N VAL A 97 -2.04 -56.86 -31.90
CA VAL A 97 -3.06 -57.61 -32.66
C VAL A 97 -3.46 -56.92 -33.97
N LEU A 98 -3.50 -55.59 -33.99
CA LEU A 98 -3.89 -54.81 -35.18
C LEU A 98 -2.70 -54.27 -35.98
N GLY A 99 -1.46 -54.45 -35.49
CA GLY A 99 -0.25 -53.92 -36.13
C GLY A 99 -0.23 -52.39 -36.22
N LEU A 100 -0.79 -51.69 -35.22
CA LEU A 100 -0.95 -50.23 -35.21
C LEU A 100 0.00 -49.58 -34.20
N ASP A 101 0.28 -48.28 -34.37
CA ASP A 101 1.12 -47.52 -33.43
C ASP A 101 0.35 -47.02 -32.20
N GLU A 102 1.03 -46.70 -31.09
CA GLU A 102 0.37 -46.23 -29.85
C GLU A 102 -0.43 -44.93 -30.00
N LYS A 103 -0.17 -44.11 -31.03
CA LYS A 103 -0.88 -42.86 -31.32
C LYS A 103 -2.03 -43.05 -32.32
N SER A 104 -2.19 -44.24 -32.89
CA SER A 104 -3.31 -44.58 -33.76
C SER A 104 -4.65 -44.47 -33.03
N LYS A 105 -5.66 -43.98 -33.74
CA LYS A 105 -7.02 -43.86 -33.22
C LYS A 105 -7.97 -44.80 -33.93
N ILE A 106 -8.74 -45.54 -33.16
CA ILE A 106 -9.77 -46.43 -33.68
C ILE A 106 -11.13 -45.98 -33.18
N CYS A 107 -12.19 -46.26 -33.94
CA CYS A 107 -13.53 -45.93 -33.52
C CYS A 107 -14.11 -47.01 -32.60
N ASP A 108 -15.03 -46.63 -31.71
CA ASP A 108 -15.66 -47.56 -30.76
C ASP A 108 -16.29 -48.78 -31.44
N ARG A 109 -16.79 -48.61 -32.67
CA ARG A 109 -17.36 -49.70 -33.49
C ARG A 109 -16.30 -50.71 -33.89
N CYS A 110 -15.15 -50.24 -34.39
CA CYS A 110 -14.06 -51.14 -34.77
C CYS A 110 -13.56 -51.90 -33.55
N ARG A 111 -13.31 -51.22 -32.41
CA ARG A 111 -12.91 -51.88 -31.15
C ARG A 111 -13.84 -53.03 -30.77
N LYS A 112 -15.17 -52.79 -30.76
CA LYS A 112 -16.17 -53.80 -30.38
C LYS A 112 -16.25 -54.96 -31.36
N ASN A 113 -16.02 -54.72 -32.64
CA ASN A 113 -16.03 -55.76 -33.66
C ASN A 113 -14.73 -56.57 -33.65
N THR A 114 -13.58 -55.95 -33.37
CA THR A 114 -12.31 -56.66 -33.14
C THR A 114 -12.46 -57.70 -32.04
N ASP A 115 -13.16 -57.36 -30.95
CA ASP A 115 -13.41 -58.28 -29.82
C ASP A 115 -14.38 -59.44 -30.15
N LYS A 116 -14.91 -59.49 -31.37
CA LYS A 116 -15.84 -60.50 -31.87
C LYS A 116 -15.40 -61.15 -33.19
N ASP A 117 -14.32 -60.65 -33.80
CA ASP A 117 -13.84 -61.16 -35.09
C ASP A 117 -12.98 -62.41 -34.84
N PRO A 118 -13.41 -63.59 -35.34
CA PRO A 118 -12.71 -64.84 -35.08
C PRO A 118 -11.26 -64.84 -35.56
N GLU A 119 -10.90 -64.02 -36.55
CA GLU A 119 -9.52 -63.90 -37.04
C GLU A 119 -8.58 -63.29 -35.99
N TYR A 120 -9.06 -62.29 -35.23
CA TYR A 120 -8.27 -61.69 -34.15
C TYR A 120 -8.33 -62.51 -32.87
N LEU A 121 -9.47 -63.14 -32.57
CA LEU A 121 -9.64 -63.98 -31.37
C LEU A 121 -8.76 -65.24 -31.36
N GLN A 122 -8.27 -65.69 -32.52
CA GLN A 122 -7.38 -66.86 -32.65
C GLN A 122 -5.89 -66.52 -32.56
N THR A 123 -5.52 -65.24 -32.51
CA THR A 123 -4.11 -64.83 -32.36
C THR A 123 -3.63 -65.00 -30.91
N GLU A 124 -2.44 -65.57 -30.70
CA GLU A 124 -1.85 -65.74 -29.35
C GLU A 124 -1.66 -64.41 -28.60
N GLU A 125 -1.57 -63.30 -29.33
CA GLU A 125 -1.37 -61.95 -28.78
C GLU A 125 -2.67 -61.27 -28.33
N TYR A 126 -3.85 -61.82 -28.62
CA TYR A 126 -5.12 -61.20 -28.25
C TYR A 126 -5.46 -61.39 -26.78
N GLN A 127 -5.73 -60.28 -26.09
CA GLN A 127 -6.24 -60.26 -24.72
C GLN A 127 -7.67 -59.72 -24.67
N ALA A 128 -8.56 -60.47 -24.01
CA ALA A 128 -9.96 -60.08 -23.81
C ALA A 128 -10.07 -58.84 -22.88
N PRO A 129 -11.06 -57.96 -23.09
CA PRO A 129 -11.29 -56.81 -22.22
C PRO A 129 -11.71 -57.25 -20.80
N ILE A 130 -11.08 -56.65 -19.78
CA ILE A 130 -11.39 -56.90 -18.36
C ILE A 130 -12.78 -56.30 -18.04
N PRO A 131 -13.75 -57.08 -17.50
CA PRO A 131 -15.06 -56.55 -17.13
C PRO A 131 -14.96 -55.63 -15.92
N ILE A 132 -15.48 -54.39 -16.05
CA ILE A 132 -15.72 -53.50 -14.92
C ILE A 132 -17.03 -53.95 -14.27
N LYS A 133 -16.98 -54.46 -13.02
CA LYS A 133 -18.18 -54.77 -12.24
C LYS A 133 -18.94 -53.46 -11.94
N SER A 134 -20.12 -53.32 -12.53
CA SER A 134 -21.11 -52.30 -12.17
C SER A 134 -21.79 -52.67 -10.85
N ASN A 135 -21.89 -51.69 -9.95
CA ASN A 135 -22.75 -51.76 -8.77
C ASN A 135 -24.17 -52.16 -9.17
N ILE A 136 -24.64 -53.26 -8.61
CA ILE A 136 -26.04 -53.69 -8.65
C ILE A 136 -26.77 -52.83 -7.63
N GLN A 137 -27.84 -52.17 -8.09
CA GLN A 137 -28.83 -51.57 -7.23
C GLN A 137 -30.17 -52.25 -7.54
N ASP A 138 -30.82 -52.62 -6.44
CA ASP A 138 -32.24 -52.91 -6.25
C ASP A 138 -32.76 -54.36 -6.30
N ASN A 139 -33.17 -54.76 -5.09
CA ASN A 139 -34.40 -55.47 -4.73
C ASN A 139 -34.41 -57.02 -4.84
N ILE A 140 -34.18 -57.68 -3.70
CA ILE A 140 -35.21 -58.35 -2.87
C ILE A 140 -34.47 -59.15 -1.77
N THR A 141 -34.55 -58.68 -0.54
CA THR A 141 -34.28 -59.49 0.65
C THR A 141 -35.58 -60.16 1.10
N LYS A 142 -35.65 -61.47 0.92
CA LYS A 142 -36.31 -62.37 1.89
C LYS A 142 -35.27 -63.40 2.31
N ILE A 143 -34.94 -63.38 3.60
CA ILE A 143 -34.03 -64.34 4.23
C ILE A 143 -34.87 -65.51 4.76
N GLY A 144 -34.52 -66.73 4.33
CA GLY A 144 -35.09 -67.98 4.83
C GLY A 144 -34.41 -69.22 4.22
N THR A 145 -33.77 -70.02 5.09
CA THR A 145 -33.15 -71.37 4.97
C THR A 145 -32.23 -71.68 3.76
N HIS A 146 -30.92 -71.45 3.91
CA HIS A 146 -29.75 -72.21 3.35
C HIS A 146 -29.80 -72.67 1.87
N THR A 147 -29.06 -72.02 0.94
CA THR A 147 -27.70 -72.35 0.36
C THR A 147 -27.63 -73.63 -0.50
N TYR A 148 -26.89 -73.78 -1.61
CA TYR A 148 -26.19 -72.96 -2.62
C TYR A 148 -25.85 -73.93 -3.80
N ALA A 149 -25.53 -73.40 -4.99
CA ALA A 149 -24.60 -74.07 -5.91
C ALA A 149 -23.69 -73.02 -6.59
N LEU A 150 -22.47 -72.86 -6.05
CA LEU A 150 -21.32 -72.32 -6.78
C LEU A 150 -20.91 -73.33 -7.87
N ARG A 151 -20.59 -72.85 -9.07
CA ARG A 151 -20.15 -73.70 -10.19
C ARG A 151 -18.86 -74.46 -9.84
N ASN A 152 -18.99 -75.79 -9.95
CA ASN A 152 -18.06 -76.80 -10.44
C ASN A 152 -16.56 -76.49 -10.32
N ASP A 153 -15.91 -77.24 -9.41
CA ASP A 153 -14.56 -77.83 -9.54
C ASP A 153 -13.64 -77.70 -8.30
N ILE A 154 -14.21 -77.45 -7.10
CA ILE A 154 -13.49 -77.68 -5.82
C ILE A 154 -14.46 -78.30 -4.81
N LEU A 155 -14.18 -79.53 -4.36
CA LEU A 155 -14.93 -80.21 -3.30
C LEU A 155 -14.25 -79.90 -1.95
N TYR A 156 -14.87 -79.02 -1.15
CA TYR A 156 -14.51 -78.85 0.26
C TYR A 156 -15.13 -79.98 1.09
N THR A 157 -14.35 -80.57 1.98
CA THR A 157 -14.86 -81.48 3.02
C THR A 157 -15.75 -80.71 4.01
N GLN A 158 -16.66 -81.39 4.69
CA GLN A 158 -17.57 -80.75 5.66
C GLN A 158 -16.84 -80.09 6.85
N ALA A 159 -15.61 -80.51 7.12
CA ALA A 159 -14.73 -79.86 8.10
C ALA A 159 -14.18 -78.53 7.57
N GLU A 160 -13.74 -78.48 6.31
CA GLU A 160 -13.25 -77.25 5.67
C GLU A 160 -14.35 -76.21 5.51
N LEU A 161 -15.59 -76.63 5.23
CA LEU A 161 -16.75 -75.74 5.17
C LEU A 161 -17.07 -75.12 6.55
N LYS A 162 -17.02 -75.91 7.62
CA LYS A 162 -17.18 -75.41 8.99
C LYS A 162 -16.03 -74.49 9.40
N GLN A 163 -14.80 -74.78 8.98
CA GLN A 163 -13.66 -73.93 9.25
C GLN A 163 -13.77 -72.60 8.51
N LEU A 164 -14.15 -72.61 7.23
CA LEU A 164 -14.41 -71.38 6.47
C LEU A 164 -15.52 -70.53 7.08
N GLU A 165 -16.57 -71.15 7.61
CA GLU A 165 -17.66 -70.44 8.26
C GLU A 165 -17.23 -69.88 9.63
N LEU A 166 -16.41 -70.61 10.40
CA LEU A 166 -15.80 -70.11 11.64
C LEU A 166 -14.81 -68.98 11.37
N ASP A 167 -13.93 -69.12 10.38
CA ASP A 167 -12.95 -68.11 9.96
C ASP A 167 -13.68 -66.86 9.46
N TYR A 168 -14.78 -67.02 8.71
CA TYR A 168 -15.61 -65.89 8.28
C TYR A 168 -16.27 -65.19 9.48
N GLN A 169 -16.81 -65.93 10.44
CA GLN A 169 -17.40 -65.36 11.65
C GLN A 169 -16.34 -64.71 12.55
N GLU A 170 -15.12 -65.26 12.61
CA GLU A 170 -13.98 -64.70 13.33
C GLU A 170 -13.50 -63.42 12.67
N ILE A 171 -13.36 -63.40 11.35
CA ILE A 171 -13.04 -62.21 10.54
C ILE A 171 -14.12 -61.14 10.70
N ILE A 172 -15.41 -61.50 10.69
CA ILE A 172 -16.52 -60.56 10.95
C ILE A 172 -16.49 -60.04 12.39
N SER A 173 -16.11 -60.87 13.37
CA SER A 173 -15.95 -60.43 14.77
C SER A 173 -14.75 -59.49 14.96
N GLN A 174 -13.67 -59.69 14.19
CA GLN A 174 -12.50 -58.81 14.15
C GLN A 174 -12.71 -57.56 13.29
N ILE A 175 -13.61 -57.61 12.31
CA ILE A 175 -14.14 -56.48 11.52
C ILE A 175 -15.36 -55.86 12.22
N SER A 176 -15.60 -56.13 13.51
CA SER A 176 -16.38 -55.20 14.33
C SER A 176 -15.65 -53.86 14.33
N ILE A 177 -15.93 -53.04 13.32
CA ILE A 177 -15.49 -51.66 13.16
C ILE A 177 -15.66 -51.02 14.54
N PRO A 178 -14.60 -50.50 15.17
CA PRO A 178 -14.76 -49.76 16.42
C PRO A 178 -15.68 -48.60 16.10
N TYR A 179 -16.95 -48.74 16.48
CA TYR A 179 -18.10 -47.88 16.20
C TYR A 179 -17.69 -46.57 15.49
N GLU A 180 -17.46 -46.62 14.17
CA GLU A 180 -16.89 -45.47 13.48
C GLU A 180 -17.96 -44.39 13.50
N VAL A 181 -17.71 -43.34 14.29
CA VAL A 181 -18.69 -42.29 14.53
C VAL A 181 -19.04 -41.68 13.19
N SER A 182 -20.30 -41.84 12.78
CA SER A 182 -20.78 -41.35 11.49
C SER A 182 -20.43 -39.88 11.28
N LEU A 183 -20.23 -39.46 10.03
CA LEU A 183 -20.00 -38.06 9.69
C LEU A 183 -21.07 -37.13 10.30
N SER A 184 -22.33 -37.57 10.34
CA SER A 184 -23.42 -36.83 10.98
C SER A 184 -23.22 -36.63 12.49
N GLU A 185 -22.71 -37.63 13.19
CA GLU A 185 -22.41 -37.52 14.63
C GLU A 185 -21.17 -36.66 14.88
N LYS A 186 -20.11 -36.78 14.07
CA LYS A 186 -18.95 -35.88 14.11
C LYS A 186 -19.38 -34.41 13.92
N ILE A 187 -20.29 -34.13 12.98
CA ILE A 187 -20.83 -32.77 12.78
C ILE A 187 -21.62 -32.27 13.99
N LYS A 188 -22.46 -33.12 14.62
CA LYS A 188 -23.20 -32.75 15.84
C LYS A 188 -22.27 -32.43 17.00
N LYS A 189 -21.26 -33.28 17.23
CA LYS A 189 -20.23 -33.07 18.27
C LYS A 189 -19.47 -31.76 18.06
N MET A 190 -18.99 -31.53 16.84
CA MET A 190 -18.36 -30.26 16.45
C MET A 190 -19.29 -29.07 16.70
N SER A 191 -20.58 -29.17 16.32
CA SER A 191 -21.57 -28.11 16.52
C SER A 191 -21.75 -27.77 18.00
N ASN A 192 -21.82 -28.78 18.87
CA ASN A 192 -21.94 -28.57 20.31
C ASN A 192 -20.73 -27.85 20.90
N ILE A 193 -19.51 -28.19 20.46
CA ILE A 193 -18.28 -27.51 20.87
C ILE A 193 -18.30 -26.05 20.42
N LEU A 194 -18.60 -25.80 19.14
CA LEU A 194 -18.66 -24.43 18.60
C LEU A 194 -19.77 -23.59 19.26
N TYR A 195 -20.92 -24.19 19.57
CA TYR A 195 -22.00 -23.53 20.32
C TYR A 195 -21.57 -23.16 21.73
N LYS A 196 -20.91 -24.08 22.46
CA LYS A 196 -20.37 -23.78 23.79
C LYS A 196 -19.37 -22.62 23.72
N ASN A 197 -18.45 -22.65 22.75
CA ASN A 197 -17.45 -21.59 22.60
C ASN A 197 -18.10 -20.24 22.26
N GLN A 198 -18.98 -20.18 21.26
CA GLN A 198 -19.56 -18.90 20.83
C GLN A 198 -20.67 -18.38 21.75
N HIS A 199 -21.49 -19.25 22.33
CA HIS A 199 -22.71 -18.83 23.03
C HIS A 199 -22.62 -18.92 24.56
N GLN A 200 -21.87 -19.90 25.10
CA GLN A 200 -21.71 -20.03 26.57
C GLN A 200 -20.46 -19.29 27.06
N LEU A 201 -19.38 -19.33 26.29
CA LEU A 201 -18.11 -18.71 26.64
C LEU A 201 -17.88 -17.34 25.97
N ASN A 202 -18.80 -16.88 25.11
CA ASN A 202 -18.68 -15.64 24.34
C ASN A 202 -17.34 -15.51 23.58
N GLN A 203 -16.75 -16.63 23.15
CA GLN A 203 -15.50 -16.64 22.39
C GLN A 203 -15.75 -16.37 20.90
N LYS A 204 -14.80 -15.69 20.27
CA LYS A 204 -14.83 -15.41 18.83
C LYS A 204 -14.59 -16.66 17.99
N PRO A 205 -15.00 -16.67 16.71
CA PRO A 205 -14.61 -17.71 15.77
C PRO A 205 -13.09 -17.84 15.62
N ILE A 206 -12.60 -19.07 15.53
CA ILE A 206 -11.19 -19.41 15.34
C ILE A 206 -10.99 -19.77 13.87
N TYR A 207 -10.22 -18.96 13.15
CA TYR A 207 -9.96 -19.16 11.73
C TYR A 207 -8.62 -19.83 11.40
N ASN A 208 -7.69 -19.86 12.38
CA ASN A 208 -6.43 -20.58 12.22
C ASN A 208 -6.71 -22.10 12.17
N PRO A 209 -6.36 -22.81 11.08
CA PRO A 209 -6.69 -24.23 10.94
C PRO A 209 -6.06 -25.14 12.00
N ILE A 210 -4.85 -24.81 12.48
CA ILE A 210 -4.15 -25.60 13.49
C ILE A 210 -4.87 -25.47 14.83
N VAL A 211 -5.09 -24.23 15.28
CA VAL A 211 -5.80 -23.95 16.55
C VAL A 211 -7.23 -24.49 16.52
N PHE A 212 -7.91 -24.38 15.37
CA PHE A 212 -9.25 -24.91 15.18
C PHE A 212 -9.29 -26.43 15.31
N LYS A 213 -8.32 -27.13 14.69
CA LYS A 213 -8.17 -28.58 14.82
C LYS A 213 -7.93 -28.98 16.27
N GLU A 214 -6.90 -28.41 16.90
CA GLU A 214 -6.51 -28.73 18.28
C GLU A 214 -7.68 -28.54 19.27
N MET A 215 -8.47 -27.49 19.09
CA MET A 215 -9.67 -27.24 19.89
C MET A 215 -10.70 -28.38 19.77
N LEU A 216 -10.96 -28.89 18.57
CA LEU A 216 -11.92 -29.98 18.36
C LEU A 216 -11.41 -31.29 18.96
N GLU A 217 -10.14 -31.64 18.70
CA GLU A 217 -9.53 -32.90 19.13
C GLU A 217 -9.34 -32.97 20.65
N THR A 218 -9.08 -31.82 21.29
CA THR A 218 -8.98 -31.73 22.75
C THR A 218 -10.36 -31.84 23.42
N ALA A 219 -11.41 -31.32 22.79
CA ALA A 219 -12.75 -31.28 23.37
C ALA A 219 -13.51 -32.61 23.25
N ASP A 220 -13.29 -33.38 22.18
CA ASP A 220 -13.94 -34.68 21.98
C ASP A 220 -13.01 -35.65 21.23
N LYS A 221 -12.74 -36.81 21.83
CA LYS A 221 -11.87 -37.84 21.26
C LYS A 221 -12.38 -38.38 19.92
N ASP A 222 -13.69 -38.34 19.69
CA ASP A 222 -14.30 -38.82 18.44
C ASP A 222 -14.09 -37.84 17.26
N LEU A 223 -13.53 -36.65 17.53
CA LEU A 223 -13.15 -35.67 16.51
C LEU A 223 -11.67 -35.72 16.16
N ILE A 224 -10.87 -36.58 16.81
CA ILE A 224 -9.46 -36.79 16.45
C ILE A 224 -9.37 -37.26 15.00
N GLY A 225 -8.60 -36.53 14.18
CA GLY A 225 -8.45 -36.81 12.75
C GLY A 225 -9.62 -36.35 11.86
N PHE A 226 -10.72 -35.82 12.42
CA PHE A 226 -11.88 -35.36 11.62
C PHE A 226 -11.51 -34.26 10.63
N PHE A 227 -10.75 -33.25 11.08
CA PHE A 227 -10.32 -32.15 10.20
C PHE A 227 -9.31 -32.63 9.14
N ASP A 228 -8.46 -33.60 9.49
CA ASP A 228 -7.51 -34.21 8.56
C ASP A 228 -8.21 -35.00 7.45
N GLU A 229 -9.31 -35.69 7.80
CA GLU A 229 -10.18 -36.40 6.86
C GLU A 229 -10.78 -35.44 5.82
N LEU A 230 -11.31 -34.29 6.28
CA LEU A 230 -11.80 -33.23 5.39
C LEU A 230 -10.69 -32.65 4.51
N TYR A 231 -9.48 -32.49 5.06
CA TYR A 231 -8.32 -31.98 4.32
C TYR A 231 -7.83 -32.96 3.25
N ALA A 232 -7.77 -34.26 3.56
CA ALA A 232 -7.44 -35.32 2.61
C ALA A 232 -8.41 -35.31 1.40
N GLY A 233 -9.70 -35.07 1.64
CA GLY A 233 -10.72 -34.90 0.60
C GLY A 233 -10.48 -33.73 -0.37
N THR A 234 -9.53 -32.84 -0.09
CA THR A 234 -9.18 -31.73 -0.99
C THR A 234 -8.11 -32.06 -2.03
N ASN A 235 -7.65 -33.31 -2.13
CA ASN A 235 -6.57 -33.75 -3.03
C ASN A 235 -5.25 -32.93 -2.86
N PRO A 236 -4.70 -32.83 -1.63
CA PRO A 236 -3.57 -31.95 -1.34
C PRO A 236 -2.30 -32.29 -2.13
N ASN A 237 -2.09 -33.57 -2.47
CA ASN A 237 -0.91 -34.05 -3.21
C ASN A 237 -0.80 -33.50 -4.65
N THR A 238 -1.89 -32.96 -5.19
CA THR A 238 -1.94 -32.41 -6.57
C THR A 238 -1.80 -30.89 -6.62
N LYS A 239 -1.62 -30.24 -5.46
CA LYS A 239 -1.72 -28.79 -5.28
C LYS A 239 -0.44 -28.25 -4.65
N CYS A 240 -0.11 -26.99 -4.95
CA CYS A 240 1.03 -26.32 -4.31
C CYS A 240 0.71 -25.94 -2.86
N ASP A 241 1.76 -25.68 -2.07
CA ASP A 241 1.65 -25.35 -0.65
C ASP A 241 0.73 -24.15 -0.37
N LYS A 242 0.85 -23.09 -1.18
CA LYS A 242 -0.01 -21.91 -1.08
C LYS A 242 -1.49 -22.25 -1.27
N THR A 243 -1.82 -23.15 -2.20
CA THR A 243 -3.19 -23.60 -2.42
C THR A 243 -3.67 -24.51 -1.30
N ASN A 244 -2.80 -25.37 -0.77
CA ASN A 244 -3.11 -26.25 0.34
C ASN A 244 -3.40 -25.49 1.63
N GLU A 245 -2.59 -24.49 1.97
CA GLU A 245 -2.86 -23.59 3.10
C GLU A 245 -4.18 -22.84 2.95
N ASN A 246 -4.48 -22.32 1.76
CA ASN A 246 -5.77 -21.69 1.48
C ASN A 246 -6.95 -22.68 1.60
N ASN A 247 -6.78 -23.95 1.23
CA ASN A 247 -7.84 -24.95 1.38
C ASN A 247 -8.12 -25.27 2.85
N LYS A 248 -7.08 -25.36 3.70
CA LYS A 248 -7.27 -25.54 5.15
C LYS A 248 -8.15 -24.43 5.74
N LYS A 249 -7.88 -23.16 5.39
CA LYS A 249 -8.72 -22.02 5.83
C LYS A 249 -10.17 -22.13 5.35
N LYS A 250 -10.39 -22.56 4.10
CA LYS A 250 -11.73 -22.81 3.54
C LYS A 250 -12.47 -23.96 4.23
N LEU A 251 -11.74 -24.97 4.71
CA LEU A 251 -12.36 -26.07 5.47
C LEU A 251 -12.84 -25.61 6.84
N VAL A 252 -12.09 -24.73 7.52
CA VAL A 252 -12.55 -24.13 8.77
C VAL A 252 -13.87 -23.38 8.57
N SER A 253 -13.98 -22.57 7.50
CA SER A 253 -15.25 -21.87 7.21
C SER A 253 -16.39 -22.84 6.85
N LEU A 254 -16.10 -23.92 6.12
CA LEU A 254 -17.07 -24.98 5.85
C LEU A 254 -17.57 -25.64 7.15
N CYS A 255 -16.68 -25.93 8.10
CA CYS A 255 -17.04 -26.48 9.40
C CYS A 255 -17.99 -25.55 10.17
N TYR A 256 -17.73 -24.24 10.19
CA TYR A 256 -18.65 -23.27 10.77
C TYR A 256 -20.01 -23.22 10.07
N PHE A 257 -20.06 -23.34 8.74
CA PHE A 257 -21.33 -23.41 8.01
C PHE A 257 -22.12 -24.67 8.37
N LEU A 258 -21.49 -25.84 8.36
CA LEU A 258 -22.12 -27.10 8.76
C LEU A 258 -22.65 -27.01 10.19
N ALA A 259 -21.86 -26.46 11.11
CA ALA A 259 -22.27 -26.26 12.49
C ALA A 259 -23.46 -25.30 12.61
N SER A 260 -23.46 -24.20 11.88
CA SER A 260 -24.52 -23.20 11.91
C SER A 260 -25.85 -23.67 11.34
N ILE A 261 -25.82 -24.65 10.43
CA ILE A 261 -27.03 -25.30 9.90
C ILE A 261 -27.62 -26.23 10.97
N ASN A 262 -26.76 -26.94 11.71
CA ASN A 262 -27.17 -27.78 12.82
C ASN A 262 -27.73 -26.95 14.00
N ASN A 263 -27.09 -25.82 14.32
CA ASN A 263 -27.48 -24.94 15.41
C ASN A 263 -27.40 -23.46 15.00
N LYS A 264 -28.57 -22.79 14.94
CA LYS A 264 -28.72 -21.39 14.52
C LYS A 264 -27.97 -20.36 15.38
N TYR A 265 -27.60 -20.72 16.61
CA TYR A 265 -26.87 -19.84 17.53
C TYR A 265 -25.37 -19.78 17.23
N ILE A 266 -24.85 -20.68 16.38
CA ILE A 266 -23.47 -20.64 15.88
C ILE A 266 -23.44 -19.73 14.66
N ASN A 267 -23.48 -18.41 14.90
CA ASN A 267 -23.60 -17.42 13.85
C ASN A 267 -22.37 -16.51 13.70
N GLY A 268 -21.27 -16.76 14.46
CA GLY A 268 -20.10 -15.88 14.46
C GLY A 268 -19.50 -15.64 13.07
N LEU A 269 -19.21 -16.70 12.30
CA LEU A 269 -18.71 -16.55 10.92
C LEU A 269 -19.69 -15.79 10.01
N LYS A 270 -21.00 -16.04 10.16
CA LYS A 270 -22.04 -15.36 9.37
C LYS A 270 -22.15 -13.87 9.73
N ALA A 271 -21.95 -13.54 11.00
CA ALA A 271 -21.91 -12.16 11.48
C ALA A 271 -20.69 -11.42 10.91
N ASP A 272 -19.51 -12.06 10.92
CA ASP A 272 -18.28 -11.49 10.35
C ASP A 272 -18.43 -11.25 8.83
N ILE A 273 -18.99 -12.22 8.09
CA ILE A 273 -19.32 -12.07 6.67
C ILE A 273 -20.31 -10.92 6.45
N GLY A 274 -21.39 -10.87 7.23
CA GLY A 274 -22.40 -9.81 7.11
C GLY A 274 -21.83 -8.41 7.37
N SER A 275 -20.98 -8.27 8.39
CA SER A 275 -20.32 -7.00 8.68
C SER A 275 -19.32 -6.62 7.61
N TYR A 276 -18.51 -7.58 7.12
CA TYR A 276 -17.57 -7.36 6.02
C TYR A 276 -18.26 -6.92 4.74
N LEU A 277 -19.34 -7.59 4.33
CA LEU A 277 -20.09 -7.23 3.13
C LEU A 277 -20.65 -5.81 3.22
N GLN A 278 -21.21 -5.45 4.38
CA GLN A 278 -21.76 -4.10 4.57
C GLN A 278 -20.65 -3.03 4.54
N THR A 279 -19.50 -3.31 5.15
CA THR A 279 -18.34 -2.38 5.11
C THR A 279 -17.70 -2.30 3.73
N ALA A 280 -17.77 -3.36 2.93
CA ALA A 280 -17.38 -3.39 1.53
C ALA A 280 -18.41 -2.76 0.57
N GLY A 281 -19.48 -2.15 1.10
CA GLY A 281 -20.49 -1.43 0.30
C GLY A 281 -21.56 -2.31 -0.34
N ALA A 282 -21.72 -3.58 0.10
CA ALA A 282 -22.80 -4.43 -0.39
C ALA A 282 -24.19 -3.83 -0.08
N SER A 283 -25.11 -3.98 -1.03
CA SER A 283 -26.48 -3.50 -0.86
C SER A 283 -27.21 -4.26 0.26
N ALA A 284 -28.27 -3.65 0.79
CA ALA A 284 -29.16 -4.30 1.75
C ALA A 284 -29.69 -5.64 1.22
N SER A 285 -30.14 -5.64 -0.04
CA SER A 285 -30.65 -6.83 -0.71
C SER A 285 -29.59 -7.93 -0.86
N SER A 286 -28.34 -7.57 -1.14
CA SER A 286 -27.25 -8.55 -1.24
C SER A 286 -26.97 -9.23 0.10
N ILE A 287 -26.93 -8.47 1.20
CA ILE A 287 -26.71 -9.02 2.54
C ILE A 287 -27.87 -9.94 2.95
N ASP A 288 -29.11 -9.49 2.75
CA ASP A 288 -30.29 -10.29 3.11
C ASP A 288 -30.43 -11.53 2.21
N THR A 289 -30.04 -11.45 0.93
CA THR A 289 -30.00 -12.62 0.02
C THR A 289 -28.99 -13.65 0.52
N LEU A 290 -27.77 -13.22 0.88
CA LEU A 290 -26.77 -14.14 1.44
C LEU A 290 -27.18 -14.68 2.81
N SER A 291 -27.95 -13.92 3.58
CA SER A 291 -28.57 -14.43 4.81
C SER A 291 -29.59 -15.51 4.52
N ASN A 292 -30.44 -15.34 3.50
CA ASN A 292 -31.43 -16.34 3.10
C ASN A 292 -30.78 -17.62 2.55
N LEU A 293 -29.62 -17.51 1.92
CA LEU A 293 -28.80 -18.65 1.50
C LEU A 293 -28.06 -19.33 2.66
N GLY A 294 -28.07 -18.73 3.86
CA GLY A 294 -27.39 -19.27 5.04
C GLY A 294 -25.90 -18.94 5.14
N PHE A 295 -25.37 -18.04 4.30
CA PHE A 295 -23.96 -17.64 4.29
C PHE A 295 -23.66 -16.38 5.11
N SER A 296 -24.67 -15.58 5.43
CA SER A 296 -24.55 -14.34 6.21
C SER A 296 -25.64 -14.26 7.28
N VAL A 297 -25.56 -13.26 8.16
CA VAL A 297 -26.70 -12.80 8.97
C VAL A 297 -27.50 -11.73 8.22
N THR A 298 -28.72 -11.47 8.68
CA THR A 298 -29.57 -10.41 8.11
C THR A 298 -28.94 -9.03 8.33
N ARG A 299 -29.24 -8.08 7.44
CA ARG A 299 -28.83 -6.68 7.61
C ARG A 299 -29.28 -6.12 8.96
N LYS A 300 -30.47 -6.51 9.44
CA LYS A 300 -30.99 -6.08 10.74
C LYS A 300 -30.07 -6.52 11.89
N THR A 301 -29.60 -7.76 11.85
CA THR A 301 -28.64 -8.30 12.82
C THR A 301 -27.32 -7.53 12.78
N VAL A 302 -26.77 -7.27 11.59
CA VAL A 302 -25.51 -6.49 11.45
C VAL A 302 -25.69 -5.08 12.03
N ASN A 303 -26.80 -4.41 11.72
CA ASN A 303 -27.08 -3.07 12.23
C ASN A 303 -27.25 -3.03 13.77
N GLN A 304 -27.87 -4.05 14.36
CA GLN A 304 -28.01 -4.16 15.82
C GLN A 304 -26.65 -4.35 16.50
N GLN A 305 -25.80 -5.24 15.98
CA GLN A 305 -24.43 -5.42 16.47
C GLN A 305 -23.63 -4.11 16.41
N LYS A 306 -23.74 -3.39 15.30
CA LYS A 306 -23.10 -2.08 15.11
C LYS A 306 -23.60 -1.01 16.07
N LEU A 307 -24.87 -1.04 16.43
CA LEU A 307 -25.43 -0.13 17.43
C LEU A 307 -24.90 -0.44 18.83
N LEU A 308 -24.82 -1.73 19.21
CA LEU A 308 -24.23 -2.15 20.48
C LEU A 308 -22.77 -1.71 20.58
N ILE A 309 -21.97 -1.99 19.54
CA ILE A 309 -20.58 -1.56 19.43
C ILE A 309 -20.43 -0.05 19.61
N ALA A 310 -21.28 0.74 18.96
CA ALA A 310 -21.23 2.21 19.05
C ALA A 310 -21.64 2.72 20.44
N ASN A 311 -22.55 2.02 21.12
CA ASN A 311 -23.02 2.38 22.47
C ASN A 311 -21.98 2.02 23.55
N GLU A 312 -21.29 0.88 23.41
CA GLU A 312 -20.24 0.41 24.31
C GLU A 312 -18.90 1.15 24.11
N HIS A 313 -18.79 1.98 23.08
CA HIS A 313 -17.53 2.61 22.68
C HIS A 313 -16.83 3.34 23.85
N GLN A 314 -17.56 4.11 24.68
CA GLN A 314 -16.95 4.82 25.80
C GLN A 314 -16.31 3.86 26.83
N GLU A 315 -16.98 2.76 27.15
CA GLU A 315 -16.45 1.74 28.07
C GLU A 315 -15.18 1.11 27.48
N THR A 316 -15.16 0.87 26.17
CA THR A 316 -13.95 0.35 25.51
C THR A 316 -12.79 1.35 25.48
N VAL A 317 -13.06 2.66 25.46
CA VAL A 317 -12.04 3.72 25.60
C VAL A 317 -11.47 3.70 27.02
N ASP A 318 -12.35 3.70 28.02
CA ASP A 318 -11.95 3.68 29.42
C ASP A 318 -11.10 2.43 29.72
N ASN A 319 -11.56 1.23 29.29
CA ASN A 319 -10.80 -0.03 29.41
C ASN A 319 -9.44 0.01 28.71
N TYR A 320 -9.36 0.61 27.52
CA TYR A 320 -8.09 0.73 26.79
C TYR A 320 -7.08 1.59 27.56
N CYS A 321 -7.52 2.74 28.08
CA CYS A 321 -6.66 3.62 28.86
C CYS A 321 -6.21 2.96 30.17
N LEU A 322 -7.12 2.27 30.87
CA LEU A 322 -6.80 1.50 32.09
C LEU A 322 -5.73 0.42 31.84
N GLN A 323 -5.89 -0.38 30.79
CA GLN A 323 -4.93 -1.43 30.43
C GLN A 323 -3.54 -0.88 30.08
N ASN A 324 -3.46 0.38 29.66
CA ASN A 324 -2.25 1.03 29.18
C ASN A 324 -1.77 2.15 30.11
N ILE A 325 -2.29 2.27 31.34
CA ILE A 325 -2.02 3.42 32.21
C ILE A 325 -0.54 3.56 32.61
N GLU A 326 0.21 2.45 32.63
CA GLU A 326 1.67 2.42 32.86
C GLU A 326 2.50 2.70 31.59
N LYS A 327 1.84 2.82 30.44
CA LYS A 327 2.46 3.04 29.14
C LYS A 327 2.37 4.51 28.73
N MET A 328 3.26 4.90 27.85
CA MET A 328 3.22 6.22 27.25
C MET A 328 2.14 6.28 26.18
N PHE A 329 1.30 7.32 26.25
CA PHE A 329 0.30 7.61 25.22
C PHE A 329 0.81 8.62 24.19
N PHE A 330 0.40 8.44 22.95
CA PHE A 330 0.66 9.33 21.81
C PHE A 330 -0.69 9.76 21.23
N LEU A 331 -0.87 11.05 21.02
CA LEU A 331 -2.15 11.63 20.63
C LEU A 331 -2.09 12.20 19.21
N ASN A 332 -3.09 11.91 18.40
CA ASN A 332 -3.37 12.64 17.16
C ASN A 332 -4.70 13.38 17.32
N ILE A 333 -4.71 14.67 16.99
CA ILE A 333 -5.92 15.50 16.86
C ILE A 333 -5.88 16.11 15.48
N ASP A 334 -6.86 15.77 14.65
CA ASP A 334 -6.87 16.20 13.26
C ASP A 334 -8.30 16.38 12.72
N ASP A 335 -8.44 17.21 11.70
CA ASP A 335 -9.73 17.49 11.08
C ASP A 335 -10.08 16.49 9.98
N TYR A 336 -11.37 16.19 9.85
CA TYR A 336 -11.91 15.35 8.81
C TYR A 336 -13.01 16.12 8.09
N HIS A 337 -12.89 16.20 6.76
CA HIS A 337 -13.89 16.80 5.91
C HIS A 337 -14.61 15.72 5.12
N ASN A 338 -15.95 15.74 5.13
CA ASN A 338 -16.72 14.81 4.32
C ASN A 338 -16.67 15.21 2.83
N ILE A 339 -15.71 14.64 2.09
CA ILE A 339 -15.40 14.94 0.69
C ILE A 339 -16.48 14.56 -0.33
N HIS A 340 -17.47 13.76 0.08
CA HIS A 340 -18.42 13.20 -0.87
C HIS A 340 -19.39 14.25 -1.43
N ARG A 341 -19.74 15.32 -0.71
CA ARG A 341 -20.76 16.28 -1.20
C ARG A 341 -20.21 17.21 -2.29
N ARG A 342 -20.85 17.24 -3.46
CA ARG A 342 -20.50 18.15 -4.56
C ARG A 342 -20.59 19.63 -4.17
N ASN A 343 -19.53 20.37 -4.48
CA ASN A 343 -19.42 21.83 -4.41
C ASN A 343 -20.27 22.52 -5.49
N GLN A 344 -21.60 22.39 -5.45
CA GLN A 344 -22.47 23.24 -6.26
C GLN A 344 -23.26 24.19 -5.36
N PRO A 345 -22.85 25.48 -5.25
CA PRO A 345 -23.65 26.46 -4.55
C PRO A 345 -25.00 26.60 -5.27
N THR A 346 -26.09 26.39 -4.55
CA THR A 346 -27.42 26.77 -5.02
C THR A 346 -27.77 28.12 -4.43
N LEU A 347 -28.61 28.90 -5.14
CA LEU A 347 -29.01 30.29 -4.82
C LEU A 347 -29.53 30.55 -3.38
N ILE A 348 -29.69 29.50 -2.55
CA ILE A 348 -30.37 29.56 -1.24
C ILE A 348 -29.51 29.01 -0.09
N GLN A 349 -28.41 28.27 -0.33
CA GLN A 349 -27.57 27.72 0.76
C GLN A 349 -26.07 27.77 0.43
N THR A 350 -25.30 28.41 1.32
CA THR A 350 -23.84 28.27 1.37
C THR A 350 -23.47 26.92 1.98
N HIS A 351 -22.87 26.03 1.18
CA HIS A 351 -22.05 24.85 1.52
C HIS A 351 -22.44 24.02 2.78
N ASN A 352 -22.86 22.76 2.60
CA ASN A 352 -23.08 21.83 3.71
C ASN A 352 -21.95 20.77 3.82
N ILE A 353 -20.68 21.19 3.93
CA ILE A 353 -19.57 20.30 4.31
C ILE A 353 -19.61 20.13 5.84
N PHE A 354 -19.58 18.88 6.31
CA PHE A 354 -19.47 18.60 7.73
C PHE A 354 -17.99 18.55 8.12
N HIS A 355 -17.62 19.36 9.11
CA HIS A 355 -16.30 19.38 9.72
C HIS A 355 -16.32 18.53 10.98
N PHE A 356 -15.52 17.47 10.99
CA PHE A 356 -15.33 16.61 12.14
C PHE A 356 -13.91 16.73 12.68
N VAL A 357 -13.73 16.40 13.95
CA VAL A 357 -12.41 16.23 14.58
C VAL A 357 -12.26 14.77 14.99
N THR A 358 -11.13 14.20 14.62
CA THR A 358 -10.68 12.89 15.08
C THR A 358 -9.74 13.06 16.26
N ILE A 359 -10.04 12.39 17.37
CA ILE A 359 -9.14 12.31 18.52
C ILE A 359 -8.73 10.85 18.68
N LEU A 360 -7.49 10.55 18.32
CA LEU A 360 -6.97 9.19 18.27
C LEU A 360 -5.79 9.05 19.24
N LEU A 361 -5.87 8.07 20.14
CA LEU A 361 -4.85 7.77 21.12
C LEU A 361 -4.11 6.49 20.72
N ASN A 362 -2.80 6.45 20.88
CA ASN A 362 -1.97 5.28 20.60
C ASN A 362 -1.10 4.96 21.81
N SER A 363 -0.83 3.69 22.09
CA SER A 363 0.11 3.25 23.11
C SER A 363 1.06 2.21 22.54
N ASN A 364 2.26 2.12 23.10
CA ASN A 364 3.20 1.06 22.75
C ASN A 364 3.52 0.22 24.00
N PRO A 365 3.36 -1.11 23.95
CA PRO A 365 3.61 -1.96 25.12
C PRO A 365 5.06 -1.87 25.62
N ASN A 366 6.00 -1.48 24.76
CA ASN A 366 7.43 -1.39 25.08
C ASN A 366 7.86 -0.02 25.63
N ILE A 367 6.97 0.98 25.64
CA ILE A 367 7.29 2.35 26.08
C ILE A 367 6.51 2.66 27.36
N LEU A 368 7.24 2.85 28.47
CA LEU A 368 6.66 3.22 29.76
C LEU A 368 6.34 4.72 29.80
N LYS A 369 5.34 5.09 30.60
CA LYS A 369 5.00 6.50 30.87
C LYS A 369 6.24 7.24 31.41
N ILE A 370 6.41 8.50 31.02
CA ILE A 370 7.50 9.34 31.52
C ILE A 370 6.97 10.65 32.10
N SER A 371 7.72 11.14 33.09
CA SER A 371 7.41 12.39 33.78
C SER A 371 7.54 13.61 32.87
N ALA A 372 6.72 14.62 33.13
CA ALA A 372 6.84 15.97 32.58
C ALA A 372 8.05 16.74 33.11
N TYR A 373 8.77 16.18 34.08
CA TYR A 373 10.00 16.73 34.64
C TYR A 373 11.15 15.72 34.51
N SER A 374 12.33 16.24 34.17
CA SER A 374 13.59 15.50 34.21
C SER A 374 14.02 15.16 35.64
N SER A 375 15.08 14.33 35.77
CA SER A 375 15.72 14.04 37.07
C SER A 375 16.19 15.28 37.82
N ASN A 376 16.50 16.35 37.08
CA ASN A 376 16.94 17.64 37.63
C ASN A 376 15.75 18.60 37.88
N ASN A 377 14.53 18.07 37.92
CA ASN A 377 13.28 18.82 38.10
C ASN A 377 13.06 19.93 37.04
N THR A 378 13.67 19.78 35.86
CA THR A 378 13.46 20.69 34.73
C THR A 378 12.26 20.20 33.91
N SER A 379 11.30 21.09 33.68
CA SER A 379 10.10 20.79 32.89
C SER A 379 10.45 20.41 31.45
N VAL A 380 9.61 19.58 30.83
CA VAL A 380 9.65 19.29 29.40
C VAL A 380 9.36 20.52 28.54
N HIS A 381 8.62 21.50 29.07
CA HIS A 381 8.31 22.75 28.40
C HIS A 381 9.42 23.77 28.64
N ASN A 382 10.03 24.25 27.56
CA ASN A 382 11.04 25.30 27.67
C ASN A 382 10.39 26.60 28.20
N PRO A 383 10.88 27.20 29.30
CA PRO A 383 10.32 28.45 29.85
C PRO A 383 10.44 29.64 28.89
N ILE A 384 11.38 29.61 27.94
CA ILE A 384 11.54 30.63 26.88
C ILE A 384 10.53 30.40 25.72
N GLY A 385 9.84 29.25 25.73
CA GLY A 385 8.99 28.76 24.67
C GLY A 385 9.82 28.22 23.51
N ILE A 386 10.23 29.11 22.60
CA ILE A 386 11.04 28.76 21.42
C ILE A 386 12.31 29.58 21.44
N ASP A 387 13.46 28.92 21.49
CA ASP A 387 14.76 29.57 21.71
C ASP A 387 15.55 29.68 20.40
N SER A 388 15.49 30.87 19.78
CA SER A 388 16.25 31.16 18.56
C SER A 388 17.76 31.10 18.77
N LYS A 389 18.26 31.49 19.95
CA LYS A 389 19.70 31.51 20.25
C LYS A 389 20.23 30.08 20.33
N LEU A 390 19.47 29.18 20.96
CA LEU A 390 19.81 27.77 21.04
C LEU A 390 19.86 27.12 19.66
N ILE A 391 18.90 27.41 18.79
CA ILE A 391 18.90 26.90 17.41
C ILE A 391 20.10 27.44 16.63
N ILE A 392 20.34 28.76 16.65
CA ILE A 392 21.44 29.38 15.90
C ILE A 392 22.80 28.83 16.35
N LYS A 393 22.98 28.62 17.66
CA LYS A 393 24.17 27.99 18.23
C LYS A 393 24.38 26.58 17.65
N ASN A 394 23.36 25.72 17.69
CA ASN A 394 23.44 24.36 17.16
C ASN A 394 23.66 24.34 15.64
N PHE A 395 23.03 25.26 14.89
CA PHE A 395 23.30 25.41 13.46
C PHE A 395 24.79 25.67 13.21
N ASN A 396 25.38 26.65 13.90
CA ASN A 396 26.78 27.01 13.73
C ASN A 396 27.74 25.88 14.11
N GLU A 397 27.49 25.25 15.27
CA GLU A 397 28.41 24.27 15.88
C GLU A 397 28.31 22.87 15.25
N ILE A 398 27.11 22.47 14.80
CA ILE A 398 26.83 21.08 14.39
C ILE A 398 26.45 20.97 12.92
N PHE A 399 25.56 21.83 12.42
CA PHE A 399 24.88 21.58 11.15
C PHE A 399 25.46 22.32 9.95
N MET A 400 26.10 23.48 10.11
CA MET A 400 26.62 24.25 8.98
C MET A 400 27.64 23.48 8.13
N SER A 401 28.53 22.73 8.76
CA SER A 401 29.50 21.88 8.07
C SER A 401 28.83 20.72 7.33
N LYS A 402 27.74 20.17 7.88
CA LYS A 402 26.94 19.11 7.26
C LYS A 402 26.16 19.63 6.04
N LEU A 403 25.60 20.83 6.11
CA LEU A 403 24.84 21.43 5.00
C LEU A 403 25.68 21.63 3.73
N ASN A 404 27.01 21.65 3.85
CA ASN A 404 27.93 21.84 2.73
C ASN A 404 28.10 20.61 1.84
N SER A 405 27.85 19.40 2.36
CA SER A 405 27.77 18.18 1.54
C SER A 405 26.37 18.01 0.97
N CYS A 406 26.26 17.46 -0.23
CA CYS A 406 24.96 17.16 -0.81
C CYS A 406 24.29 16.02 -0.03
N TYR A 407 22.95 16.00 -0.05
CA TYR A 407 22.22 14.95 0.64
C TYR A 407 22.57 13.56 0.08
N TYR A 408 22.81 13.43 -1.23
CA TYR A 408 23.20 12.17 -1.84
C TYR A 408 24.43 11.54 -1.18
N GLU A 409 25.54 12.29 -1.08
CA GLU A 409 26.77 11.82 -0.43
C GLU A 409 26.56 11.50 1.04
N GLN A 410 25.78 12.34 1.73
CA GLN A 410 25.44 12.09 3.13
C GLN A 410 24.64 10.80 3.31
N ASN A 411 23.71 10.52 2.39
CA ASN A 411 22.89 9.31 2.38
C ASN A 411 23.74 8.06 2.11
N GLU A 412 24.71 8.14 1.20
CA GLU A 412 25.67 7.04 0.94
C GLU A 412 26.41 6.62 2.22
N ILE A 413 26.80 7.58 3.07
CA ILE A 413 27.43 7.31 4.38
C ILE A 413 26.44 6.59 5.32
N TRP A 414 25.16 6.94 5.24
CA TRP A 414 24.12 6.38 6.09
C TRP A 414 23.61 5.01 5.66
N LYS A 415 23.85 4.57 4.42
CA LYS A 415 23.34 3.30 3.89
C LYS A 415 23.53 2.10 4.82
N GLN A 416 24.65 2.04 5.55
CA GLN A 416 24.92 0.98 6.51
C GLN A 416 23.94 0.90 7.69
N PHE A 417 23.20 1.99 7.97
CA PHE A 417 22.20 2.10 9.03
C PHE A 417 20.76 2.00 8.50
N LEU A 418 20.58 1.88 7.18
CA LEU A 418 19.27 1.91 6.52
C LEU A 418 18.88 0.53 6.00
N ILE A 419 17.59 0.37 5.73
CA ILE A 419 17.04 -0.87 5.17
C ILE A 419 17.61 -1.07 3.76
N GLU A 420 17.93 -2.31 3.40
CA GLU A 420 18.47 -2.70 2.10
C GLU A 420 17.58 -2.23 0.93
N ASP A 421 18.21 -1.72 -0.14
CA ASP A 421 17.54 -1.20 -1.34
C ASP A 421 17.00 -2.34 -2.23
N SER A 422 16.01 -3.08 -1.73
CA SER A 422 15.34 -4.17 -2.43
C SER A 422 14.21 -3.65 -3.33
N TYR A 423 13.81 -4.44 -4.33
CA TYR A 423 12.71 -4.09 -5.22
C TYR A 423 11.38 -3.91 -4.45
N GLU A 424 11.15 -4.77 -3.47
CA GLU A 424 9.98 -4.76 -2.59
C GLU A 424 9.94 -3.48 -1.75
N ASN A 425 11.07 -3.08 -1.17
CA ASN A 425 11.19 -1.84 -0.41
C ASN A 425 10.97 -0.62 -1.30
N ARG A 426 11.48 -0.64 -2.55
CA ARG A 426 11.22 0.40 -3.55
C ARG A 426 9.74 0.49 -3.93
N MET A 427 9.05 -0.64 -4.09
CA MET A 427 7.60 -0.67 -4.31
C MET A 427 6.84 -0.06 -3.14
N GLU A 428 7.33 -0.30 -1.94
CA GLU A 428 6.76 0.28 -0.74
C GLU A 428 6.89 1.81 -0.71
N LEU A 429 8.02 2.39 -1.16
CA LEU A 429 8.22 3.84 -1.26
C LEU A 429 7.16 4.53 -2.11
N PHE A 430 6.68 3.88 -3.19
CA PHE A 430 5.60 4.41 -4.02
C PHE A 430 4.24 4.43 -3.32
N THR A 431 4.05 3.58 -2.30
CA THR A 431 2.78 3.39 -1.58
C THR A 431 2.79 3.94 -0.16
N VAL A 432 3.79 4.75 0.20
CA VAL A 432 3.90 5.40 1.52
C VAL A 432 2.64 6.21 1.87
N HIS A 433 2.07 6.89 0.89
CA HIS A 433 0.83 7.67 1.01
C HIS A 433 -0.40 6.91 0.51
N ASN A 434 -0.30 5.58 0.35
CA ASN A 434 -1.42 4.72 0.03
C ASN A 434 -1.96 4.08 1.31
N TYR A 435 -3.16 4.50 1.69
CA TYR A 435 -3.85 4.07 2.89
C TYR A 435 -4.82 2.90 2.66
N ASP A 436 -4.76 2.21 1.51
CA ASP A 436 -5.60 1.04 1.23
C ASP A 436 -5.45 -0.01 2.35
N GLY A 437 -6.57 -0.38 2.96
CA GLY A 437 -6.71 -1.42 3.99
C GLY A 437 -6.00 -2.74 3.69
N ARG A 438 -5.80 -3.03 2.40
CA ARG A 438 -5.16 -4.26 1.90
C ARG A 438 -3.63 -4.19 1.86
N ILE A 439 -3.01 -3.03 2.11
CA ILE A 439 -1.55 -2.85 2.18
C ILE A 439 -1.07 -2.80 3.64
N GLN A 440 -1.98 -2.58 4.59
CA GLN A 440 -1.71 -2.25 6.00
C GLN A 440 -1.09 -3.38 6.82
N ASN A 441 -1.32 -4.64 6.45
CA ASN A 441 -1.00 -5.81 7.29
C ASN A 441 0.45 -6.28 7.22
N HIS A 442 1.32 -5.60 6.45
CA HIS A 442 2.68 -6.07 6.23
C HIS A 442 3.73 -5.48 7.17
N GLN A 443 3.40 -4.48 8.00
CA GLN A 443 4.38 -3.80 8.88
C GLN A 443 3.79 -3.35 10.21
N GLU A 444 4.50 -3.63 11.31
CA GLU A 444 4.14 -3.20 12.67
C GLU A 444 3.91 -1.69 12.76
N LEU A 445 4.67 -0.88 12.02
CA LEU A 445 4.57 0.59 12.02
C LEU A 445 3.33 1.15 11.31
N ARG A 446 2.64 0.35 10.48
CA ARG A 446 1.36 0.71 9.84
C ARG A 446 0.16 0.10 10.57
N SER A 447 0.41 -0.73 11.56
CA SER A 447 -0.63 -1.38 12.35
C SER A 447 -1.33 -0.38 13.26
N MET A 448 -2.66 -0.34 13.16
CA MET A 448 -3.53 0.44 14.04
C MET A 448 -3.94 -0.36 15.29
N ILE A 449 -3.35 -1.53 15.55
CA ILE A 449 -3.79 -2.46 16.62
C ILE A 449 -3.74 -1.80 18.00
N ASN A 450 -2.71 -0.99 18.27
CA ASN A 450 -2.54 -0.29 19.53
C ASN A 450 -3.06 1.15 19.47
N SER A 451 -4.08 1.41 18.65
CA SER A 451 -4.72 2.71 18.59
C SER A 451 -6.17 2.62 19.05
N LYS A 452 -6.66 3.71 19.62
CA LYS A 452 -8.01 3.85 20.13
C LYS A 452 -8.58 5.20 19.78
N LEU A 453 -9.72 5.21 19.10
CA LEU A 453 -10.52 6.41 18.91
C LEU A 453 -11.10 6.84 20.26
N ILE A 454 -10.74 8.03 20.73
CA ILE A 454 -11.33 8.65 21.92
C ILE A 454 -12.70 9.21 21.58
N ASP A 455 -12.75 10.00 20.52
CA ASP A 455 -14.02 10.48 19.96
C ASP A 455 -13.86 10.93 18.50
N PHE A 456 -14.99 10.99 17.80
CA PHE A 456 -15.12 11.56 16.47
C PHE A 456 -16.30 12.53 16.46
N VAL A 457 -16.00 13.81 16.58
CA VAL A 457 -17.00 14.85 16.92
C VAL A 457 -17.21 15.83 15.79
N LEU A 458 -18.44 16.30 15.61
CA LEU A 458 -18.74 17.39 14.69
C LEU A 458 -18.29 18.70 15.33
N HIS A 459 -17.09 19.16 14.98
CA HIS A 459 -16.47 20.35 15.56
C HIS A 459 -15.51 20.98 14.52
N PRO A 460 -15.39 22.32 14.43
CA PRO A 460 -14.32 22.94 13.66
C PRO A 460 -12.96 22.75 14.36
N LEU A 461 -11.85 22.83 13.63
CA LEU A 461 -10.50 22.75 14.22
C LEU A 461 -9.64 23.92 13.74
N HIS A 462 -10.16 25.14 13.87
CA HIS A 462 -9.58 26.33 13.25
C HIS A 462 -8.90 27.27 14.25
N SER A 463 -9.26 27.20 15.52
CA SER A 463 -8.80 28.11 16.57
C SER A 463 -8.10 27.39 17.72
N THR A 464 -7.32 28.14 18.52
CA THR A 464 -6.73 27.59 19.75
C THR A 464 -7.79 27.10 20.74
N LYS A 465 -8.97 27.74 20.78
CA LYS A 465 -10.09 27.33 21.63
C LYS A 465 -10.64 25.97 21.20
N ASP A 466 -10.76 25.75 19.89
CA ASP A 466 -11.24 24.47 19.35
C ASP A 466 -10.32 23.31 19.76
N TYR A 467 -8.99 23.50 19.69
CA TYR A 467 -8.02 22.50 20.14
C TYR A 467 -8.09 22.26 21.66
N ILE A 468 -8.34 23.30 22.47
CA ILE A 468 -8.54 23.15 23.92
C ILE A 468 -9.81 22.34 24.20
N GLU A 469 -10.91 22.65 23.52
CA GLU A 469 -12.19 21.94 23.66
C GLU A 469 -12.05 20.46 23.27
N CYS A 470 -11.31 20.14 22.21
CA CYS A 470 -10.99 18.78 21.82
C CYS A 470 -10.08 18.08 22.85
N ALA A 471 -9.03 18.75 23.34
CA ALA A 471 -8.16 18.21 24.39
C ALA A 471 -8.92 17.91 25.69
N ASN A 472 -9.93 18.72 26.03
CA ASN A 472 -10.79 18.49 27.20
C ASN A 472 -11.58 17.18 27.11
N LEU A 473 -11.88 16.66 25.91
CA LEU A 473 -12.51 15.35 25.76
C LEU A 473 -11.57 14.23 26.24
N LEU A 474 -10.28 14.33 25.92
CA LEU A 474 -9.26 13.42 26.44
C LEU A 474 -9.13 13.56 27.96
N PHE A 475 -9.09 14.78 28.48
CA PHE A 475 -8.92 15.01 29.93
C PHE A 475 -10.06 14.42 30.75
N LYS A 476 -11.30 14.52 30.26
CA LYS A 476 -12.47 13.87 30.89
C LYS A 476 -12.35 12.35 30.95
N VAL A 477 -11.67 11.70 30.01
CA VAL A 477 -11.42 10.25 30.07
C VAL A 477 -10.52 9.95 31.27
N PHE A 478 -9.36 10.61 31.38
CA PHE A 478 -8.45 10.39 32.50
C PHE A 478 -9.00 10.83 33.85
N GLU A 479 -9.83 11.88 33.91
CA GLU A 479 -10.53 12.30 35.12
C GLU A 479 -11.46 11.19 35.67
N LYS A 480 -12.18 10.50 34.78
CA LYS A 480 -13.00 9.34 35.18
C LYS A 480 -12.16 8.21 35.77
N LEU A 481 -10.99 7.94 35.19
CA LEU A 481 -10.09 6.88 35.67
C LEU A 481 -9.52 7.20 37.05
N LYS A 482 -9.14 8.46 37.29
CA LYS A 482 -8.68 8.96 38.59
C LYS A 482 -9.72 8.72 39.69
N ASN A 483 -11.00 8.97 39.41
CA ASN A 483 -12.10 8.77 40.36
C ASN A 483 -12.32 7.29 40.74
N ASN A 484 -11.69 6.34 40.03
CA ASN A 484 -11.72 4.91 40.33
C ASN A 484 -10.52 4.42 41.17
N ASN A 485 -9.84 5.31 41.91
CA ASN A 485 -8.64 5.05 42.75
C ASN A 485 -7.34 4.73 41.99
N GLU A 486 -7.19 5.23 40.75
CA GLU A 486 -5.94 5.11 40.00
C GLU A 486 -5.13 6.42 39.98
N GLN A 487 -3.82 6.30 39.73
CA GLN A 487 -2.85 7.40 39.74
C GLN A 487 -3.23 8.46 38.68
N ASP A 488 -3.08 9.75 39.02
CA ASP A 488 -3.39 10.85 38.12
C ASP A 488 -2.34 10.93 36.98
N TYR A 489 -2.67 10.37 35.81
CA TYR A 489 -1.75 10.34 34.67
C TYR A 489 -1.40 11.75 34.18
N LEU A 490 -2.39 12.66 34.13
CA LEU A 490 -2.23 13.99 33.51
C LEU A 490 -1.50 15.00 34.41
N SER A 491 -1.36 14.72 35.72
CA SER A 491 -0.61 15.59 36.62
C SER A 491 0.91 15.49 36.41
N ASP A 492 1.39 14.29 36.12
CA ASP A 492 2.82 13.98 36.16
C ASP A 492 3.38 13.49 34.83
N CYS A 493 2.56 12.91 33.95
CA CYS A 493 3.04 12.28 32.72
C CYS A 493 2.83 13.15 31.48
N ILE A 494 3.65 12.91 30.45
CA ILE A 494 3.53 13.58 29.16
C ILE A 494 2.76 12.74 28.14
N ILE A 495 2.10 13.43 27.22
CA ILE A 495 1.46 12.87 26.03
C ILE A 495 1.94 13.67 24.82
N PRO A 496 2.85 13.12 23.99
CA PRO A 496 3.18 13.74 22.73
C PRO A 496 1.95 13.80 21.84
N THR A 497 1.66 14.99 21.33
CA THR A 497 0.53 15.25 20.44
C THR A 497 1.06 15.53 19.05
N ILE A 498 1.00 14.52 18.18
CA ILE A 498 1.47 14.61 16.81
C ILE A 498 0.37 15.24 15.96
N CYS A 499 0.64 16.44 15.47
CA CYS A 499 -0.29 17.23 14.69
C CYS A 499 0.46 18.02 13.62
N ASP A 500 -0.24 18.33 12.54
CA ASP A 500 0.27 19.17 11.47
C ASP A 500 0.18 20.66 11.86
N TRP A 501 0.35 21.55 10.88
CA TRP A 501 0.03 22.95 11.06
C TRP A 501 -1.42 23.22 10.62
N PRO A 502 -2.29 23.80 11.46
CA PRO A 502 -1.96 24.68 12.60
C PRO A 502 -1.97 24.03 13.99
N GLY A 503 -2.26 22.73 14.11
CA GLY A 503 -2.39 22.06 15.41
C GLY A 503 -1.19 22.22 16.32
N GLN A 504 0.02 22.10 15.74
CA GLN A 504 1.27 22.28 16.47
C GLN A 504 1.36 23.64 17.19
N VAL A 505 0.86 24.70 16.55
CA VAL A 505 0.92 26.07 17.09
C VAL A 505 -0.21 26.36 18.02
N ASN A 506 -1.41 25.89 17.71
CA ASN A 506 -2.59 26.16 18.54
C ASN A 506 -2.45 25.51 19.92
N ILE A 507 -2.05 24.25 19.99
CA ILE A 507 -1.79 23.57 21.28
C ILE A 507 -0.64 24.26 22.02
N ARG A 508 0.44 24.63 21.31
CA ARG A 508 1.58 25.34 21.92
C ARG A 508 1.22 26.72 22.45
N ARG A 509 0.29 27.43 21.79
CA ARG A 509 -0.24 28.70 22.27
C ARG A 509 -1.03 28.49 23.56
N ALA A 510 -1.85 27.44 23.66
CA ALA A 510 -2.56 27.11 24.89
C ALA A 510 -1.59 26.85 26.05
N ILE A 511 -0.55 26.04 25.83
CA ILE A 511 0.53 25.78 26.80
C ILE A 511 1.24 27.08 27.20
N THR A 512 1.61 27.91 26.22
CA THR A 512 2.31 29.19 26.47
C THR A 512 1.45 30.14 27.32
N LEU A 513 0.16 30.25 27.03
CA LEU A 513 -0.77 31.09 27.80
C LEU A 513 -0.98 30.54 29.21
N ARG A 514 -1.08 29.21 29.38
CA ARG A 514 -1.19 28.56 30.69
C ARG A 514 0.06 28.79 31.54
N ASN A 515 1.25 28.61 30.98
CA ASN A 515 2.51 28.82 31.70
C ASN A 515 2.70 30.28 32.14
N ASN A 516 2.28 31.25 31.32
CA ASN A 516 2.47 32.66 31.63
C ASN A 516 1.43 33.25 32.57
N LYS A 517 0.16 32.81 32.48
CA LYS A 517 -0.97 33.40 33.24
C LYS A 517 -1.53 32.49 34.32
N GLY A 518 -1.06 31.25 34.44
CA GLY A 518 -1.59 30.28 35.39
C GLY A 518 -3.11 30.06 35.19
N SER A 519 -3.85 30.03 36.31
CA SER A 519 -5.32 29.87 36.31
C SER A 519 -6.06 31.01 35.63
N GLU A 520 -5.50 32.22 35.58
CA GLU A 520 -6.12 33.39 34.91
C GLU A 520 -6.23 33.22 33.39
N SER A 521 -5.52 32.26 32.81
CA SER A 521 -5.64 31.92 31.38
C SER A 521 -7.02 31.35 31.01
N GLY A 522 -7.77 30.78 31.96
CA GLY A 522 -8.98 30.01 31.70
C GLY A 522 -8.72 28.63 31.05
N ILE A 523 -7.45 28.23 30.93
CA ILE A 523 -7.04 26.95 30.35
C ILE A 523 -6.74 25.97 31.50
N LEU A 524 -7.19 24.73 31.36
CA LEU A 524 -6.96 23.64 32.33
C LEU A 524 -5.45 23.35 32.52
N LEU A 525 -5.06 22.87 33.70
CA LEU A 525 -3.64 22.59 34.03
C LEU A 525 -3.10 21.42 33.20
N GLU A 526 -3.97 20.46 32.94
CA GLU A 526 -3.78 19.23 32.17
C GLU A 526 -3.26 19.50 30.76
N ILE A 527 -3.44 20.71 30.21
CA ILE A 527 -2.85 21.10 28.91
C ILE A 527 -1.31 20.98 28.92
N LEU A 528 -0.68 21.13 30.09
CA LEU A 528 0.76 21.02 30.25
C LEU A 528 1.27 19.57 30.13
N SER A 529 0.39 18.57 30.20
CA SER A 529 0.75 17.18 29.89
C SER A 529 1.00 16.98 28.38
N LEU A 530 0.41 17.82 27.52
CA LEU A 530 0.53 17.68 26.07
C LEU A 530 1.85 18.27 25.55
N ILE A 531 2.47 17.61 24.58
CA ILE A 531 3.67 18.12 23.88
C ILE A 531 3.41 18.11 22.37
N PRO A 532 3.13 19.26 21.75
CA PRO A 532 2.85 19.30 20.31
C PRO A 532 4.13 19.05 19.49
N ILE A 533 4.13 17.97 18.72
CA ILE A 533 5.21 17.56 17.81
C ILE A 533 4.68 17.61 16.37
N ILE A 534 5.47 18.16 15.45
CA ILE A 534 5.10 18.26 14.04
C ILE A 534 5.00 16.86 13.41
N GLY A 535 3.91 16.62 12.68
CA GLY A 535 3.69 15.42 11.87
C GLY A 535 4.80 15.17 10.84
N PRO A 536 5.59 14.08 10.98
CA PRO A 536 6.67 13.75 10.04
C PRO A 536 6.17 13.44 8.63
N LEU A 537 4.98 12.85 8.51
CA LEU A 537 4.34 12.57 7.22
C LEU A 537 3.98 13.88 6.52
N HIS A 538 3.40 14.85 7.24
CA HIS A 538 3.07 16.18 6.72
C HIS A 538 4.31 16.99 6.30
N ILE A 539 5.45 16.87 6.99
CA ILE A 539 6.73 17.44 6.53
C ILE A 539 7.11 16.87 5.17
N SER A 540 6.99 15.56 4.99
CA SER A 540 7.31 14.88 3.73
C SER A 540 6.33 15.26 2.61
N LEU A 541 5.03 15.29 2.89
CA LEU A 541 3.99 15.69 1.93
C LEU A 541 4.23 17.13 1.44
N ASN A 542 4.30 18.09 2.37
CA ASN A 542 4.46 19.49 2.03
C ASN A 542 5.78 19.78 1.31
N SER A 543 6.86 19.07 1.65
CA SER A 543 8.14 19.25 0.97
C SER A 543 8.12 18.73 -0.47
N ARG A 544 7.50 17.57 -0.73
CA ARG A 544 7.34 17.02 -2.08
C ARG A 544 6.43 17.89 -2.94
N GLU A 545 5.29 18.33 -2.41
CA GLU A 545 4.36 19.22 -3.12
C GLU A 545 5.02 20.56 -3.45
N THR A 546 5.67 21.20 -2.46
CA THR A 546 6.35 22.49 -2.66
C THR A 546 7.44 22.38 -3.71
N LEU A 547 8.23 21.30 -3.67
CA LEU A 547 9.29 21.05 -4.63
C LEU A 547 8.72 20.83 -6.03
N PHE A 548 7.71 19.97 -6.16
CA PHE A 548 7.06 19.68 -7.45
C PHE A 548 6.44 20.92 -8.08
N GLN A 549 5.69 21.71 -7.31
CA GLN A 549 5.06 22.94 -7.80
C GLN A 549 6.10 24.00 -8.17
N THR A 550 7.18 24.14 -7.40
CA THR A 550 8.23 25.13 -7.68
C THR A 550 9.00 24.80 -8.97
N TYR A 551 9.23 23.52 -9.23
CA TYR A 551 9.93 23.02 -10.42
C TYR A 551 8.97 22.43 -11.46
N HIS A 552 7.71 22.88 -11.48
CA HIS A 552 6.70 22.31 -12.37
C HIS A 552 7.14 22.37 -13.84
N PHE A 553 7.81 23.44 -14.27
CA PHE A 553 8.37 23.57 -15.61
C PHE A 553 9.30 22.40 -16.00
N PHE A 554 10.16 21.96 -15.08
CA PHE A 554 11.06 20.83 -15.30
C PHE A 554 10.30 19.50 -15.29
N PHE A 555 9.38 19.30 -14.34
CA PHE A 555 8.62 18.06 -14.23
C PHE A 555 7.61 17.88 -15.37
N GLU A 556 7.07 18.96 -15.91
CA GLU A 556 6.21 18.96 -17.09
C GLU A 556 6.99 18.53 -18.34
N MET A 557 8.18 19.08 -18.57
CA MET A 557 9.08 18.65 -19.64
C MET A 557 9.43 17.15 -19.54
N LEU A 558 9.80 16.69 -18.33
CA LEU A 558 10.09 15.28 -18.08
C LEU A 558 8.84 14.41 -18.34
N TYR A 559 7.68 14.82 -17.85
CA TYR A 559 6.43 14.08 -18.01
C TYR A 559 6.04 13.92 -19.49
N HIS A 560 6.14 14.99 -20.28
CA HIS A 560 5.90 14.95 -21.72
C HIS A 560 6.92 14.07 -22.45
N ASN A 561 8.19 14.10 -22.06
CA ASN A 561 9.19 13.19 -22.61
C ASN A 561 8.83 11.72 -22.33
N LEU A 562 8.45 11.41 -21.09
CA LEU A 562 8.14 10.05 -20.67
C LEU A 562 6.87 9.49 -21.32
N PHE A 563 5.77 10.26 -21.31
CA PHE A 563 4.43 9.76 -21.66
C PHE A 563 3.85 10.34 -22.96
N GLY A 564 4.56 11.27 -23.60
CA GLY A 564 4.18 11.92 -24.85
C GLY A 564 3.52 13.29 -24.65
N GLU A 565 3.74 14.19 -25.61
CA GLU A 565 3.29 15.60 -25.57
C GLU A 565 1.77 15.79 -25.46
N LYS A 566 0.97 14.80 -25.88
CA LYS A 566 -0.49 14.86 -25.79
C LYS A 566 -1.03 14.59 -24.38
N LYS A 567 -0.20 14.12 -23.45
CA LYS A 567 -0.60 13.84 -22.06
C LYS A 567 -0.45 15.11 -21.24
N VAL A 568 -1.51 15.52 -20.57
CA VAL A 568 -1.52 16.70 -19.70
C VAL A 568 -1.07 16.29 -18.30
N LEU A 569 -0.19 17.08 -17.69
CA LEU A 569 0.13 17.00 -16.27
C LEU A 569 -0.63 18.10 -15.54
N SER A 570 -1.44 17.73 -14.55
CA SER A 570 -2.11 18.72 -13.69
C SER A 570 -1.08 19.60 -12.96
N GLN A 571 -1.40 20.89 -12.77
CA GLN A 571 -0.62 21.82 -11.93
C GLN A 571 -0.55 21.35 -10.45
N LYS A 572 -1.60 20.65 -10.00
CA LYS A 572 -1.65 19.97 -8.69
C LYS A 572 -2.04 18.50 -8.92
N PRO A 573 -1.08 17.64 -9.31
CA PRO A 573 -1.37 16.23 -9.55
C PRO A 573 -1.55 15.49 -8.23
N LYS A 574 -2.15 14.30 -8.27
CA LYS A 574 -2.33 13.45 -7.08
C LYS A 574 -0.97 13.13 -6.44
N GLN A 575 -0.94 12.98 -5.12
CA GLN A 575 0.30 12.70 -4.38
C GLN A 575 1.03 11.44 -4.88
N THR A 576 0.29 10.43 -5.35
CA THR A 576 0.85 9.21 -5.96
C THR A 576 1.65 9.52 -7.23
N ILE A 577 1.20 10.47 -8.04
CA ILE A 577 1.88 10.90 -9.27
C ILE A 577 3.11 11.73 -8.94
N ILE A 578 3.00 12.65 -7.97
CA ILE A 578 4.17 13.42 -7.47
C ILE A 578 5.25 12.45 -6.99
N ASN A 579 4.90 11.51 -6.11
CA ASN A 579 5.84 10.51 -5.61
C ASN A 579 6.46 9.69 -6.75
N PHE A 580 5.66 9.29 -7.74
CA PHE A 580 6.13 8.49 -8.87
C PHE A 580 7.16 9.24 -9.72
N ILE A 581 6.86 10.47 -10.13
CA ILE A 581 7.76 11.30 -10.96
C ILE A 581 9.05 11.63 -10.20
N LEU A 582 8.95 12.02 -8.91
CA LEU A 582 10.13 12.31 -8.09
C LEU A 582 11.05 11.09 -7.96
N ASN A 583 10.49 9.89 -7.72
CA ASN A 583 11.29 8.67 -7.62
C ASN A 583 11.91 8.30 -8.97
N LEU A 584 11.17 8.36 -10.09
CA LEU A 584 11.74 8.14 -11.42
C LEU A 584 12.89 9.11 -11.73
N THR A 585 12.70 10.39 -11.40
CA THR A 585 13.73 11.43 -11.56
C THR A 585 14.98 11.08 -10.76
N PHE A 586 14.82 10.71 -9.50
CA PHE A 586 15.94 10.35 -8.63
C PHE A 586 16.71 9.12 -9.14
N GLN A 587 15.98 8.07 -9.54
CA GLN A 587 16.59 6.83 -10.01
C GLN A 587 17.25 7.01 -11.37
N GLY A 588 16.65 7.80 -12.25
CA GLY A 588 17.25 8.21 -13.51
C GLY A 588 18.53 9.01 -13.29
N TRP A 589 18.54 9.95 -12.34
CA TRP A 589 19.73 10.73 -11.96
C TRP A 589 20.85 9.83 -11.44
N LYS A 590 20.56 8.90 -10.52
CA LYS A 590 21.54 7.96 -9.95
C LYS A 590 22.37 7.23 -11.01
N LYS A 591 21.75 6.82 -12.12
CA LYS A 591 22.41 6.09 -13.21
C LYS A 591 23.47 6.93 -13.96
N ILE A 592 23.31 8.26 -14.01
CA ILE A 592 24.17 9.15 -14.81
C ILE A 592 24.95 10.18 -13.98
N ARG A 593 24.71 10.24 -12.67
CA ARG A 593 25.30 11.24 -11.76
C ARG A 593 26.81 11.42 -11.96
N ASN A 594 27.56 10.33 -11.94
CA ASN A 594 29.03 10.38 -11.98
C ASN A 594 29.57 10.96 -13.29
N VAL A 595 28.96 10.62 -14.44
CA VAL A 595 29.42 11.14 -15.74
C VAL A 595 29.12 12.63 -15.89
N VAL A 596 27.98 13.08 -15.37
CA VAL A 596 27.62 14.51 -15.38
C VAL A 596 28.55 15.31 -14.45
N ILE A 597 28.77 14.84 -13.21
CA ILE A 597 29.66 15.54 -12.26
C ILE A 597 31.08 15.64 -12.82
N ASN A 598 31.60 14.58 -13.44
CA ASN A 598 32.93 14.59 -14.04
C ASN A 598 33.04 15.64 -15.16
N ARG A 599 32.03 15.76 -16.03
CA ARG A 599 32.05 16.72 -17.16
C ARG A 599 31.98 18.18 -16.71
N PHE A 600 31.25 18.48 -15.63
CA PHE A 600 31.07 19.85 -15.13
C PHE A 600 32.09 20.26 -14.05
N GLU A 601 32.84 19.30 -13.49
CA GLU A 601 33.84 19.51 -12.44
C GLU A 601 33.36 20.50 -11.34
N ASN A 602 34.17 21.54 -11.06
CA ASN A 602 33.90 22.60 -10.11
C ASN A 602 33.16 23.81 -10.72
N SER A 603 32.33 23.61 -11.76
CA SER A 603 31.58 24.69 -12.41
C SER A 603 30.69 25.45 -11.42
N LYS A 604 30.67 26.78 -11.49
CA LYS A 604 29.79 27.65 -10.69
C LYS A 604 28.51 28.05 -11.43
N ASP A 605 28.29 27.50 -12.64
CA ASP A 605 27.15 27.88 -13.47
C ASP A 605 25.81 27.70 -12.72
N ALA A 606 24.94 28.71 -12.85
CA ALA A 606 23.71 28.80 -12.06
C ALA A 606 22.67 27.73 -12.44
N GLU A 607 22.52 27.41 -13.74
CA GLU A 607 21.60 26.35 -14.19
C GLU A 607 22.10 24.97 -13.78
N TYR A 608 23.41 24.71 -13.95
CA TYR A 608 24.03 23.48 -13.47
C TYR A 608 23.84 23.33 -11.96
N ARG A 609 24.13 24.38 -11.18
CA ARG A 609 24.01 24.33 -9.71
C ARG A 609 22.56 24.22 -9.24
N MET A 610 21.60 24.81 -9.96
CA MET A 610 20.17 24.60 -9.73
C MET A 610 19.80 23.12 -9.93
N MET A 611 20.22 22.50 -11.03
CA MET A 611 19.93 21.10 -11.31
C MET A 611 20.59 20.17 -10.29
N MET A 612 21.83 20.44 -9.88
CA MET A 612 22.51 19.68 -8.83
C MET A 612 21.80 19.79 -7.48
N ASP A 613 21.34 20.98 -7.09
CA ASP A 613 20.57 21.14 -5.86
C ASP A 613 19.19 20.46 -5.93
N LEU A 614 18.55 20.44 -7.11
CA LEU A 614 17.30 19.70 -7.29
C LEU A 614 17.53 18.18 -7.19
N LEU A 615 18.42 17.63 -8.02
CA LEU A 615 18.59 16.19 -8.25
C LEU A 615 19.41 15.50 -7.15
N ASP A 616 20.45 16.16 -6.65
CA ASP A 616 21.41 15.57 -5.70
C ASP A 616 21.11 15.91 -4.23
N ASN A 617 20.30 16.94 -3.99
CA ASN A 617 19.99 17.43 -2.65
C ASN A 617 18.49 17.36 -2.35
N SER A 618 17.65 18.10 -3.09
CA SER A 618 16.25 18.32 -2.74
C SER A 618 15.35 17.09 -2.96
N ILE A 619 15.37 16.49 -4.15
CA ILE A 619 14.53 15.32 -4.47
C ILE A 619 14.82 14.16 -3.50
N PRO A 620 16.06 13.66 -3.36
CA PRO A 620 16.31 12.52 -2.48
C PRO A 620 15.97 12.83 -1.02
N LEU A 621 16.26 14.04 -0.53
CA LEU A 621 15.90 14.45 0.83
C LEU A 621 14.38 14.35 1.08
N THR A 622 13.55 14.87 0.16
CA THR A 622 12.08 14.85 0.32
C THR A 622 11.48 13.44 0.18
N LEU A 623 12.13 12.55 -0.59
CA LEU A 623 11.75 11.15 -0.69
C LEU A 623 12.07 10.40 0.61
N ASP A 624 13.28 10.57 1.12
CA ASP A 624 13.85 9.73 2.17
C ASP A 624 13.47 10.15 3.59
N ILE A 625 13.25 11.45 3.85
CA ILE A 625 13.04 11.99 5.21
C ILE A 625 12.01 11.18 6.02
N TYR A 626 10.86 10.90 5.43
CA TYR A 626 9.84 10.06 6.08
C TYR A 626 10.02 8.59 5.72
N ALA A 627 10.11 8.30 4.42
CA ALA A 627 9.96 6.94 3.93
C ALA A 627 11.13 6.02 4.30
N VAL A 628 12.31 6.58 4.51
CA VAL A 628 13.53 5.85 4.84
C VAL A 628 13.99 6.19 6.26
N LEU A 629 14.28 7.47 6.54
CA LEU A 629 14.94 7.88 7.78
C LEU A 629 14.04 7.82 9.00
N PHE A 630 12.83 8.40 8.92
CA PHE A 630 11.89 8.37 10.03
C PHE A 630 11.42 6.94 10.33
N ARG A 631 11.01 6.19 9.29
CA ARG A 631 10.46 4.83 9.45
C ARG A 631 11.50 3.79 9.87
N SER A 632 12.78 3.96 9.54
CA SER A 632 13.83 3.08 10.05
C SER A 632 14.18 3.33 11.51
N GLY A 633 13.68 4.43 12.10
CA GLY A 633 14.04 4.87 13.44
C GLY A 633 15.42 5.53 13.52
N PHE A 634 16.03 5.90 12.39
CA PHE A 634 17.36 6.52 12.39
C PHE A 634 17.31 8.00 12.79
N PHE A 635 17.28 8.25 14.10
CA PHE A 635 17.09 9.58 14.69
C PHE A 635 18.10 10.63 14.22
N GLU A 636 19.40 10.33 14.21
CA GLU A 636 20.42 11.31 13.84
C GLU A 636 20.30 11.76 12.38
N GLY A 637 20.03 10.82 11.46
CA GLY A 637 19.77 11.14 10.06
C GLY A 637 18.46 11.90 9.87
N TYR A 638 17.41 11.55 10.61
CA TYR A 638 16.15 12.28 10.60
C TYR A 638 16.31 13.72 11.09
N LEU A 639 17.00 13.94 12.22
CA LEU A 639 17.24 15.27 12.78
C LEU A 639 18.01 16.17 11.80
N GLU A 640 19.08 15.65 11.20
CA GLU A 640 19.82 16.38 10.16
C GLU A 640 18.94 16.67 8.93
N SER A 641 18.09 15.73 8.54
CA SER A 641 17.17 15.92 7.41
C SER A 641 16.09 16.95 7.68
N VAL A 642 15.59 17.06 8.93
CA VAL A 642 14.68 18.14 9.33
C VAL A 642 15.34 19.50 9.21
N VAL A 643 16.63 19.62 9.55
CA VAL A 643 17.42 20.85 9.34
C VAL A 643 17.52 21.18 7.85
N ARG A 644 17.89 20.21 7.01
CA ARG A 644 17.97 20.38 5.55
C ARG A 644 16.63 20.76 4.92
N ILE A 645 15.53 20.11 5.35
CA ILE A 645 14.17 20.43 4.91
C ILE A 645 13.76 21.82 5.35
N TRP A 646 14.13 22.25 6.56
CA TRP A 646 13.87 23.62 6.98
C TRP A 646 14.59 24.64 6.09
N VAL A 647 15.86 24.40 5.75
CA VAL A 647 16.60 25.26 4.80
C VAL A 647 15.88 25.30 3.45
N LEU A 648 15.38 24.17 2.96
CA LEU A 648 14.59 24.07 1.75
C LEU A 648 13.29 24.90 1.86
N PHE A 649 12.49 24.72 2.92
CA PHE A 649 11.25 25.48 3.13
C PHE A 649 11.50 26.98 3.28
N GLN A 650 12.56 27.37 3.97
CA GLN A 650 12.96 28.75 4.12
C GLN A 650 13.33 29.38 2.77
N ARG A 651 14.12 28.67 1.95
CA ARG A 651 14.50 29.12 0.59
C ARG A 651 13.29 29.20 -0.34
N LEU A 652 12.48 28.13 -0.39
CA LEU A 652 11.30 28.05 -1.24
C LEU A 652 10.13 28.92 -0.75
N ARG A 653 10.30 29.54 0.43
CA ARG A 653 9.32 30.42 1.10
C ARG A 653 7.99 29.70 1.36
N ARG A 654 8.02 28.41 1.73
CA ARG A 654 6.81 27.68 2.12
C ARG A 654 6.28 28.29 3.41
N HIS A 655 5.13 28.95 3.29
CA HIS A 655 4.44 29.53 4.42
C HIS A 655 4.12 28.46 5.48
N ASN A 656 4.09 28.84 6.75
CA ASN A 656 3.93 27.95 7.92
C ASN A 656 5.09 26.96 8.18
N TYR A 657 5.53 26.21 7.17
CA TYR A 657 6.60 25.22 7.29
C TYR A 657 8.02 25.81 7.31
N ASN A 658 8.17 27.11 7.06
CA ASN A 658 9.38 27.84 7.43
C ASN A 658 9.50 28.13 8.94
N LYS A 659 8.43 27.84 9.72
CA LYS A 659 8.37 27.98 11.19
C LYS A 659 8.26 26.61 11.88
N ALA A 660 7.40 25.70 11.39
CA ALA A 660 7.08 24.43 12.07
C ALA A 660 8.30 23.55 12.44
N PRO A 661 9.29 23.32 11.55
CA PRO A 661 10.51 22.57 11.90
C PRO A 661 11.36 23.26 12.97
N LEU A 662 11.39 24.60 13.03
CA LEU A 662 12.17 25.32 14.04
C LEU A 662 11.64 25.07 15.45
N ILE A 663 10.33 24.87 15.59
CA ILE A 663 9.71 24.52 16.87
C ILE A 663 10.24 23.17 17.34
N PHE A 664 10.20 22.17 16.46
CA PHE A 664 10.73 20.83 16.74
C PHE A 664 12.21 20.87 17.10
N LEU A 665 13.04 21.58 16.31
CA LEU A 665 14.47 21.72 16.58
C LEU A 665 14.73 22.41 17.93
N SER A 666 13.97 23.46 18.26
CA SER A 666 14.06 24.14 19.57
C SER A 666 13.83 23.18 20.73
N ASP A 667 12.79 22.33 20.62
CA ASP A 667 12.44 21.37 21.67
C ASP A 667 13.52 20.29 21.80
N ILE A 668 13.95 19.70 20.68
CA ILE A 668 15.01 18.66 20.68
C ILE A 668 16.29 19.18 21.31
N PHE A 669 16.76 20.36 20.94
CA PHE A 669 17.98 20.94 21.51
C PHE A 669 17.83 21.26 22.99
N TYR A 670 16.65 21.72 23.40
CA TYR A 670 16.34 21.97 24.81
C TYR A 670 16.33 20.67 25.62
N TRP A 671 15.64 19.63 25.17
CA TRP A 671 15.59 18.33 25.84
C TRP A 671 16.96 17.67 25.90
N THR A 672 17.76 17.79 24.84
CA THR A 672 19.14 17.29 24.81
C THR A 672 20.01 18.02 25.82
N SER A 673 19.89 19.35 25.92
CA SER A 673 20.70 20.16 26.85
C SER A 673 20.37 19.90 28.32
N ASN A 674 19.15 19.44 28.61
CA ASN A 674 18.68 19.16 29.97
C ASN A 674 18.62 17.66 30.30
N ASN A 675 19.07 16.78 29.40
CA ASN A 675 18.95 15.32 29.53
C ASN A 675 17.53 14.87 29.90
N HIS A 676 16.51 15.45 29.25
CA HIS A 676 15.12 15.08 29.51
C HIS A 676 14.82 13.69 28.92
N PRO A 677 14.17 12.75 29.66
CA PRO A 677 13.97 11.35 29.22
C PRO A 677 13.31 11.16 27.85
N ILE A 678 12.51 12.12 27.41
CA ILE A 678 11.86 12.10 26.08
C ILE A 678 12.88 11.99 24.92
N ILE A 679 14.11 12.49 25.08
CA ILE A 679 15.13 12.40 24.03
C ILE A 679 15.54 10.95 23.76
N ASP A 680 15.63 10.12 24.80
CA ASP A 680 15.98 8.71 24.68
C ASP A 680 14.83 7.92 24.04
N ILE A 681 13.58 8.28 24.35
CA ILE A 681 12.40 7.72 23.68
C ILE A 681 12.41 8.06 22.20
N LEU A 682 12.68 9.32 21.83
CA LEU A 682 12.78 9.73 20.43
C LEU A 682 13.91 9.00 19.70
N LYS A 683 15.07 8.83 20.33
CA LYS A 683 16.20 8.10 19.74
C LYS A 683 15.91 6.62 19.50
N ASN A 684 15.21 5.97 20.44
CA ASN A 684 14.98 4.52 20.40
C ASN A 684 13.65 4.13 19.72
N HIS A 685 12.68 5.05 19.67
CA HIS A 685 11.31 4.76 19.23
C HIS A 685 10.73 5.83 18.29
N LEU A 686 11.56 6.54 17.53
CA LEU A 686 11.13 7.60 16.60
C LEU A 686 9.86 7.27 15.78
N PRO A 687 9.69 6.07 15.17
CA PRO A 687 8.56 5.81 14.29
C PRO A 687 7.18 5.85 14.94
N ILE A 688 7.07 5.82 16.28
CA ILE A 688 5.77 5.90 16.98
C ILE A 688 5.18 7.31 16.95
N PHE A 689 6.02 8.34 16.75
CA PHE A 689 5.62 9.75 16.68
C PHE A 689 5.05 10.09 15.29
N ASN A 690 3.99 9.40 14.89
CA ASN A 690 3.52 9.38 13.51
C ASN A 690 2.06 9.84 13.40
N ASP A 691 1.81 10.67 12.41
CA ASP A 691 0.52 11.16 11.94
C ASP A 691 -0.15 10.21 10.94
N TYR A 692 0.54 9.18 10.46
CA TYR A 692 -0.03 8.13 9.61
C TYR A 692 -1.28 7.48 10.20
N PHE A 693 -1.35 7.35 11.52
CA PHE A 693 -2.47 6.67 12.18
C PHE A 693 -3.80 7.41 11.94
N VAL A 694 -3.80 8.74 12.02
CA VAL A 694 -5.00 9.55 11.81
C VAL A 694 -5.40 9.60 10.33
N GLU A 695 -4.43 9.73 9.43
CA GLU A 695 -4.66 9.68 7.98
C GLU A 695 -5.23 8.34 7.51
N ASN A 696 -4.70 7.24 8.06
CA ASN A 696 -5.23 5.91 7.82
C ASN A 696 -6.68 5.78 8.35
N PHE A 697 -6.97 6.36 9.53
CA PHE A 697 -8.34 6.42 10.04
C PHE A 697 -9.28 7.18 9.11
N HIS A 698 -8.89 8.36 8.65
CA HIS A 698 -9.68 9.14 7.71
C HIS A 698 -9.93 8.39 6.40
N SER A 699 -8.90 7.73 5.85
CA SER A 699 -9.07 6.91 4.64
C SER A 699 -10.08 5.78 4.83
N SER A 700 -10.06 5.13 6.00
CA SER A 700 -11.05 4.10 6.35
C SER A 700 -12.47 4.66 6.42
N ILE A 701 -12.65 5.87 6.96
CA ILE A 701 -13.94 6.57 6.99
C ILE A 701 -14.39 6.94 5.58
N ARG A 702 -13.51 7.54 4.75
CA ARG A 702 -13.81 7.94 3.37
C ARG A 702 -14.33 6.76 2.55
N ASN A 703 -13.67 5.61 2.64
CA ASN A 703 -14.04 4.39 1.92
C ASN A 703 -15.40 3.80 2.34
N GLN A 704 -15.85 4.08 3.57
CA GLN A 704 -17.08 3.50 4.11
C GLN A 704 -18.22 4.51 4.21
N THR A 705 -18.00 5.78 3.89
CA THR A 705 -19.02 6.84 3.90
C THR A 705 -19.44 7.20 2.48
N ALA A 706 -20.64 7.77 2.35
CA ALA A 706 -21.19 8.23 1.09
C ALA A 706 -21.90 9.58 1.30
N GLU A 707 -22.20 10.30 0.21
CA GLU A 707 -22.90 11.59 0.20
C GLU A 707 -24.17 11.61 1.05
N SER A 708 -24.91 10.50 1.02
CA SER A 708 -26.21 10.33 1.68
C SER A 708 -26.11 10.10 3.18
N ASN A 709 -24.91 9.94 3.77
CA ASN A 709 -24.78 9.67 5.19
C ASN A 709 -25.07 10.91 6.05
N SER A 710 -25.86 10.73 7.10
CA SER A 710 -26.08 11.76 8.12
C SER A 710 -24.90 11.88 9.07
N ILE A 711 -24.80 12.99 9.81
CA ILE A 711 -23.76 13.23 10.82
C ILE A 711 -23.65 12.05 11.80
N GLN A 712 -24.78 11.61 12.36
CA GLN A 712 -24.83 10.51 13.32
C GLN A 712 -24.37 9.18 12.70
N GLN A 713 -24.69 8.93 11.43
CA GLN A 713 -24.23 7.74 10.73
C GLN A 713 -22.71 7.75 10.51
N ILE A 714 -22.12 8.93 10.23
CA ILE A 714 -20.67 9.06 10.06
C ILE A 714 -19.97 8.83 11.41
N ILE A 715 -20.45 9.44 12.49
CA ILE A 715 -19.92 9.22 13.85
C ILE A 715 -20.04 7.75 14.24
N GLN A 716 -21.20 7.14 14.00
CA GLN A 716 -21.41 5.72 14.29
C GLN A 716 -20.43 4.84 13.50
N LYS A 717 -20.22 5.14 12.21
CA LYS A 717 -19.23 4.43 11.37
C LYS A 717 -17.81 4.57 11.91
N ALA A 718 -17.40 5.75 12.37
CA ALA A 718 -16.08 5.95 12.99
C ALA A 718 -15.87 5.04 14.20
N LYS A 719 -16.85 4.95 15.11
CA LYS A 719 -16.83 4.05 16.28
C LYS A 719 -16.80 2.57 15.89
N ILE A 720 -17.55 2.19 14.86
CA ILE A 720 -17.55 0.81 14.33
C ILE A 720 -16.19 0.49 13.71
N ILE A 721 -15.59 1.40 12.94
CA ILE A 721 -14.26 1.22 12.35
C ILE A 721 -13.22 0.99 13.43
N ASP A 722 -13.23 1.79 14.51
CA ASP A 722 -12.36 1.60 15.69
C ASP A 722 -12.52 0.19 16.30
N ALA A 723 -13.75 -0.23 16.56
CA ALA A 723 -14.02 -1.54 17.15
C ALA A 723 -13.69 -2.71 16.21
N GLU A 724 -13.99 -2.61 14.91
CA GLU A 724 -13.72 -3.67 13.95
C GLU A 724 -12.22 -3.82 13.67
N ARG A 725 -11.41 -2.77 13.85
CA ARG A 725 -9.95 -2.85 13.71
C ARG A 725 -9.31 -3.79 14.71
N THR A 726 -9.75 -3.73 15.96
CA THR A 726 -9.29 -4.64 17.02
C THR A 726 -10.00 -6.00 16.95
N ASN A 727 -11.23 -6.04 16.42
CA ASN A 727 -12.08 -7.22 16.51
C ASN A 727 -12.12 -8.15 15.28
N ASN A 728 -11.93 -7.65 14.05
CA ASN A 728 -12.09 -8.39 12.79
C ASN A 728 -10.77 -8.74 12.07
N LEU A 729 -9.62 -8.54 12.70
CA LEU A 729 -8.30 -8.89 12.14
C LEU A 729 -8.26 -10.35 11.68
N SER A 730 -8.71 -11.28 12.52
CA SER A 730 -8.65 -12.71 12.23
C SER A 730 -9.45 -13.12 10.98
N PHE A 731 -10.64 -12.55 10.75
CA PHE A 731 -11.43 -12.81 9.56
C PHE A 731 -10.78 -12.23 8.30
N LYS A 732 -10.33 -10.97 8.38
CA LYS A 732 -9.71 -10.27 7.25
C LYS A 732 -8.38 -10.93 6.85
N GLU A 733 -7.52 -11.28 7.81
CA GLU A 733 -6.27 -12.02 7.59
C GLU A 733 -6.49 -13.44 7.07
N ALA A 734 -7.57 -14.09 7.48
CA ALA A 734 -7.89 -15.44 7.02
C ALA A 734 -8.36 -15.45 5.56
N PHE A 735 -9.22 -14.50 5.14
CA PHE A 735 -9.99 -14.64 3.90
C PHE A 735 -9.83 -13.53 2.85
N ILE A 736 -9.21 -12.38 3.16
CA ILE A 736 -9.07 -11.27 2.19
C ILE A 736 -7.71 -11.33 1.51
N ASN A 737 -7.70 -11.36 0.17
CA ASN A 737 -6.47 -11.27 -0.62
C ASN A 737 -5.92 -9.84 -0.61
N LEU A 738 -4.66 -9.68 -0.21
CA LEU A 738 -3.91 -8.42 -0.29
C LEU A 738 -3.54 -8.19 -1.77
N ARG A 739 -3.89 -7.02 -2.31
CA ARG A 739 -3.45 -6.61 -3.65
C ARG A 739 -2.06 -6.01 -3.53
N ASN A 740 -1.05 -6.65 -4.11
CA ASN A 740 0.20 -5.98 -4.42
C ASN A 740 0.01 -5.27 -5.77
N PRO A 741 0.03 -3.93 -5.84
CA PRO A 741 0.11 -3.22 -7.11
C PRO A 741 1.47 -3.57 -7.71
N THR A 742 1.50 -4.61 -8.54
CA THR A 742 2.72 -5.10 -9.17
C THR A 742 2.88 -4.35 -10.47
N THR A 743 3.40 -3.13 -10.40
CA THR A 743 4.10 -2.58 -11.56
C THR A 743 5.21 -3.58 -11.90
N SER A 744 5.34 -4.00 -13.16
CA SER A 744 6.38 -4.98 -13.51
C SER A 744 7.76 -4.35 -13.42
N LYS A 745 8.71 -4.98 -12.73
CA LYS A 745 10.11 -4.52 -12.56
C LYS A 745 10.76 -4.05 -13.86
N THR A 746 10.48 -4.74 -14.96
CA THR A 746 10.94 -4.42 -16.32
C THR A 746 10.45 -3.07 -16.85
N LYS A 747 9.22 -2.65 -16.52
CA LYS A 747 8.66 -1.35 -16.94
C LYS A 747 9.27 -0.19 -16.17
N LEU A 748 9.58 -0.39 -14.90
CA LEU A 748 10.22 0.65 -14.09
C LEU A 748 11.65 0.92 -14.57
N ASP A 749 12.44 -0.13 -14.81
CA ASP A 749 13.80 0.04 -15.33
C ASP A 749 13.83 0.76 -16.70
N TYR A 750 12.86 0.47 -17.58
CA TYR A 750 12.67 1.21 -18.83
C TYR A 750 12.44 2.72 -18.60
N LEU A 751 11.51 3.08 -17.71
CA LEU A 751 11.20 4.49 -17.42
C LEU A 751 12.37 5.22 -16.76
N GLU A 752 13.11 4.53 -15.89
CA GLU A 752 14.32 5.07 -15.26
C GLU A 752 15.40 5.38 -16.31
N LYS A 753 15.67 4.46 -17.24
CA LYS A 753 16.62 4.67 -18.35
C LYS A 753 16.18 5.80 -19.27
N LYS A 754 14.89 5.87 -19.61
CA LYS A 754 14.33 6.97 -20.41
C LYS A 754 14.48 8.32 -19.71
N THR A 755 14.26 8.35 -18.38
CA THR A 755 14.50 9.54 -17.55
C THR A 755 15.98 9.94 -17.58
N SER A 756 16.90 8.98 -17.48
CA SER A 756 18.34 9.26 -17.59
C SER A 756 18.72 9.87 -18.94
N LEU A 757 18.17 9.35 -20.04
CA LEU A 757 18.40 9.89 -21.38
C LEU A 757 17.94 11.35 -21.51
N PHE A 758 16.74 11.65 -20.99
CA PHE A 758 16.23 13.02 -20.93
C PHE A 758 17.18 13.94 -20.13
N LEU A 759 17.64 13.50 -18.96
CA LEU A 759 18.56 14.28 -18.14
C LEU A 759 19.91 14.52 -18.82
N LEU A 760 20.48 13.52 -19.50
CA LEU A 760 21.72 13.68 -20.27
C LEU A 760 21.56 14.73 -21.39
N SER A 761 20.44 14.70 -22.12
CA SER A 761 20.14 15.73 -23.12
C SER A 761 20.06 17.12 -22.49
N LEU A 762 19.34 17.25 -21.38
CA LEU A 762 19.18 18.52 -20.67
C LEU A 762 20.54 19.07 -20.18
N PHE A 763 21.41 18.22 -19.64
CA PHE A 763 22.73 18.65 -19.21
C PHE A 763 23.65 19.01 -20.38
N ASP A 764 23.47 18.42 -21.57
CA ASP A 764 24.20 18.85 -22.76
C ASP A 764 23.77 20.27 -23.17
N ASP A 765 22.48 20.59 -23.12
CA ASP A 765 21.96 21.94 -23.38
C ASP A 765 22.48 22.95 -22.34
N ILE A 766 22.48 22.60 -21.05
CA ILE A 766 23.06 23.43 -19.97
C ILE A 766 24.54 23.70 -20.23
N TYR A 767 25.30 22.69 -20.66
CA TYR A 767 26.73 22.84 -20.96
C TYR A 767 26.97 23.89 -22.05
N HIS A 768 26.17 23.89 -23.11
CA HIS A 768 26.26 24.88 -24.19
C HIS A 768 25.79 26.28 -23.79
N ASN A 769 24.95 26.40 -22.76
CA ASN A 769 24.41 27.67 -22.26
C ASN A 769 25.14 28.23 -21.04
N MET A 770 26.26 27.62 -20.61
CA MET A 770 26.98 28.05 -19.42
C MET A 770 27.34 29.55 -19.45
N GLY A 771 27.12 30.23 -18.32
CA GLY A 771 27.41 31.66 -18.17
C GLY A 771 26.39 32.61 -18.81
N ASN A 772 25.36 32.09 -19.48
CA ASN A 772 24.29 32.92 -20.08
C ASN A 772 23.14 33.24 -19.12
N THR A 773 23.13 32.67 -17.90
CA THR A 773 22.12 32.98 -16.88
C THR A 773 22.28 34.41 -16.37
N GLN A 774 21.22 35.22 -16.45
CA GLN A 774 21.28 36.63 -16.07
C GLN A 774 20.19 37.03 -15.06
N GLN A 775 20.58 37.87 -14.10
CA GLN A 775 19.63 38.50 -13.18
C GLN A 775 18.87 39.63 -13.90
N ILE A 776 17.55 39.53 -13.95
CA ILE A 776 16.68 40.41 -14.74
C ILE A 776 16.36 41.71 -13.98
N ASN A 777 16.16 41.63 -12.67
CA ASN A 777 15.74 42.76 -11.85
C ASN A 777 16.50 42.81 -10.50
N ARG A 778 16.42 43.93 -9.78
CA ARG A 778 17.08 44.14 -8.48
C ARG A 778 16.10 44.26 -7.31
N ASN A 779 14.94 43.61 -7.43
CA ASN A 779 13.92 43.59 -6.40
C ASN A 779 14.39 42.77 -5.18
N LYS A 780 13.63 42.85 -4.07
CA LYS A 780 13.88 42.05 -2.86
C LYS A 780 14.02 40.54 -3.16
N TYR A 781 13.20 40.04 -4.09
CA TYR A 781 13.32 38.70 -4.65
C TYR A 781 13.58 38.84 -6.14
N PRO A 782 14.84 38.73 -6.59
CA PRO A 782 15.16 38.93 -7.99
C PRO A 782 14.70 37.76 -8.87
N ASN A 783 14.47 38.05 -10.15
CA ASN A 783 14.22 37.03 -11.17
C ASN A 783 15.49 36.77 -11.99
N PHE A 784 15.66 35.54 -12.46
CA PHE A 784 16.74 35.08 -13.31
C PHE A 784 16.18 34.51 -14.61
N SER A 785 16.85 34.80 -15.72
CA SER A 785 16.57 34.16 -17.00
C SER A 785 17.38 32.88 -17.08
N LEU A 786 16.71 31.76 -17.34
CA LEU A 786 17.30 30.43 -17.55
C LEU A 786 17.30 30.11 -19.05
N PRO A 787 18.43 30.30 -19.76
CA PRO A 787 18.50 30.13 -21.22
C PRO A 787 18.11 28.72 -21.70
N THR A 788 18.51 27.67 -20.98
CA THR A 788 18.22 26.28 -21.40
C THR A 788 16.73 25.98 -21.36
N PHE A 789 16.02 26.55 -20.38
CA PHE A 789 14.59 26.35 -20.22
C PHE A 789 13.76 27.42 -20.94
N ASN A 790 14.39 28.50 -21.43
CA ASN A 790 13.73 29.66 -22.02
C ASN A 790 12.61 30.25 -21.13
N ILE A 791 12.89 30.37 -19.83
CA ILE A 791 11.95 30.92 -18.83
C ILE A 791 12.62 31.92 -17.90
N ASN A 792 11.79 32.72 -17.23
CA ASN A 792 12.22 33.58 -16.14
C ASN A 792 11.71 33.00 -14.81
N VAL A 793 12.62 32.80 -13.86
CA VAL A 793 12.34 32.18 -12.56
C VAL A 793 12.65 33.12 -11.40
N ASP A 794 11.97 32.95 -10.27
CA ASP A 794 12.32 33.63 -9.02
C ASP A 794 13.59 33.00 -8.41
N VAL A 795 14.42 33.82 -7.76
CA VAL A 795 15.67 33.42 -7.09
C VAL A 795 15.54 32.22 -6.14
N LYS A 796 14.34 31.93 -5.60
CA LYS A 796 14.09 30.77 -4.73
C LYS A 796 14.43 29.43 -5.39
N ILE A 797 14.42 29.37 -6.73
CA ILE A 797 14.75 28.17 -7.51
C ILE A 797 16.27 27.94 -7.54
N LEU A 798 17.07 29.01 -7.44
CA LEU A 798 18.53 28.86 -7.39
C LEU A 798 18.98 28.39 -6.00
N PRO A 799 20.18 27.78 -5.90
CA PRO A 799 20.75 27.34 -4.62
C PRO A 799 20.84 28.46 -3.57
N LEU A 800 21.05 28.07 -2.31
CA LEU A 800 20.93 28.96 -1.15
C LEU A 800 21.79 30.24 -1.28
N ALA A 801 22.98 30.16 -1.89
CA ALA A 801 23.89 31.30 -2.06
C ALA A 801 23.25 32.49 -2.79
N TRP A 802 22.42 32.24 -3.81
CA TRP A 802 21.76 33.29 -4.58
C TRP A 802 20.69 34.04 -3.78
N ASN A 803 20.19 33.43 -2.70
CA ASN A 803 19.24 34.03 -1.77
C ASN A 803 19.93 34.85 -0.66
N THR A 804 21.25 34.76 -0.55
CA THR A 804 22.03 35.59 0.39
C THR A 804 22.34 36.97 -0.21
N GLN A 805 22.80 37.89 0.63
CA GLN A 805 23.23 39.22 0.18
C GLN A 805 24.44 39.14 -0.76
N THR A 806 25.35 38.19 -0.51
CA THR A 806 26.58 37.97 -1.28
C THR A 806 26.38 36.76 -2.20
N LYS A 807 26.00 37.00 -3.46
CA LYS A 807 25.87 35.91 -4.45
C LYS A 807 27.23 35.35 -4.87
N PRO A 808 27.30 34.11 -5.39
CA PRO A 808 28.52 33.58 -5.99
C PRO A 808 29.04 34.51 -7.09
N SER A 809 30.35 34.73 -7.14
CA SER A 809 30.97 35.60 -8.14
C SER A 809 31.25 34.85 -9.44
N ASP A 810 30.86 35.45 -10.57
CA ASP A 810 31.24 34.96 -11.90
C ASP A 810 32.69 35.36 -12.27
N ASN A 811 33.21 36.43 -11.68
CA ASN A 811 34.52 37.02 -12.03
C ASN A 811 35.70 36.39 -11.28
N LYS A 812 35.45 35.62 -10.22
CA LYS A 812 36.49 34.94 -9.43
C LYS A 812 35.97 33.60 -8.93
N PHE A 813 36.87 32.64 -8.78
CA PHE A 813 36.52 31.34 -8.21
C PHE A 813 36.13 31.46 -6.73
N CYS A 814 37.05 31.92 -5.88
CA CYS A 814 36.85 31.94 -4.42
C CYS A 814 35.99 33.13 -3.96
N ASP A 815 34.89 32.82 -3.29
CA ASP A 815 33.92 33.78 -2.77
C ASP A 815 34.29 34.31 -1.37
N ALA A 816 35.35 33.79 -0.72
CA ALA A 816 35.84 34.34 0.55
C ALA A 816 36.22 35.82 0.43
N GLU A 817 35.81 36.62 1.43
CA GLU A 817 36.09 38.06 1.49
C GLU A 817 37.60 38.36 1.53
N LYS A 818 38.36 37.58 2.31
CA LYS A 818 39.82 37.72 2.48
C LYS A 818 40.57 36.57 1.81
N CYS A 819 40.41 36.41 0.49
CA CYS A 819 41.18 35.42 -0.28
C CYS A 819 42.56 35.96 -0.68
N LEU A 820 43.62 35.47 -0.02
CA LEU A 820 45.01 35.90 -0.29
C LEU A 820 45.64 35.23 -1.53
N LEU A 821 44.97 34.26 -2.15
CA LEU A 821 45.45 33.57 -3.36
C LEU A 821 45.22 34.36 -4.65
N LEU A 822 44.69 35.60 -4.56
CA LEU A 822 44.45 36.49 -5.70
C LEU A 822 45.72 37.19 -6.22
N SER A 823 46.87 37.04 -5.56
CA SER A 823 48.09 37.83 -5.86
C SER A 823 49.19 37.11 -6.65
N SER A 824 49.06 35.84 -7.03
CA SER A 824 50.05 35.19 -7.89
C SER A 824 49.59 35.14 -9.35
N ASN A 825 50.04 36.11 -10.15
CA ASN A 825 50.05 36.08 -11.62
C ASN A 825 51.00 34.99 -12.18
N ASN A 826 51.03 33.80 -11.59
CA ASN A 826 51.76 32.65 -12.13
C ASN A 826 50.74 31.57 -12.48
N SER A 827 50.40 31.52 -13.76
CA SER A 827 49.52 30.59 -14.45
C SER A 827 49.95 29.11 -14.39
N ASN A 828 50.91 28.71 -13.54
CA ASN A 828 51.53 27.38 -13.59
C ASN A 828 51.61 26.64 -12.23
N LEU A 829 50.86 27.05 -11.20
CA LEU A 829 50.74 26.28 -9.94
C LEU A 829 49.27 26.07 -9.51
N ALA A 830 48.37 25.96 -10.49
CA ALA A 830 47.00 25.50 -10.29
C ALA A 830 47.02 23.99 -10.01
N ASN A 831 47.28 23.59 -8.76
CA ASN A 831 46.78 22.30 -8.28
C ASN A 831 45.26 22.42 -8.17
N ASN A 832 44.53 22.03 -9.22
CA ASN A 832 43.06 21.98 -9.27
C ASN A 832 42.41 21.21 -8.09
N ASN A 833 43.19 20.41 -7.34
CA ASN A 833 42.74 19.61 -6.21
C ASN A 833 42.38 20.39 -4.92
N ASN A 834 42.51 21.72 -4.93
CA ASN A 834 42.21 22.55 -3.76
C ASN A 834 41.01 23.49 -3.95
N ASN A 835 40.20 23.31 -4.99
CA ASN A 835 39.00 24.09 -5.28
C ASN A 835 37.75 23.32 -4.85
N ILE A 836 36.85 23.97 -4.10
CA ILE A 836 35.63 23.34 -3.58
C ILE A 836 34.46 24.25 -3.89
N VAL A 837 33.39 23.70 -4.49
CA VAL A 837 32.11 24.38 -4.60
C VAL A 837 31.11 23.69 -3.69
N LEU A 838 30.55 24.45 -2.76
CA LEU A 838 29.58 23.95 -1.79
C LEU A 838 28.21 23.76 -2.45
N THR A 839 27.36 22.94 -1.84
CA THR A 839 25.94 22.76 -2.24
C THR A 839 25.17 24.07 -2.36
N CYS A 840 25.48 25.06 -1.52
CA CYS A 840 24.82 26.35 -1.58
C CYS A 840 25.15 27.13 -2.87
N GLY A 841 26.22 26.77 -3.59
CA GLY A 841 26.70 27.43 -4.80
C GLY A 841 27.93 28.32 -4.60
N HIS A 842 28.27 28.68 -3.36
CA HIS A 842 29.52 29.38 -3.07
C HIS A 842 30.73 28.47 -3.28
N ALA A 843 31.80 29.04 -3.81
CA ALA A 843 33.04 28.35 -4.08
C ALA A 843 34.19 28.93 -3.25
N TYR A 844 35.09 28.05 -2.80
CA TYR A 844 36.20 28.40 -1.93
C TYR A 844 37.45 27.59 -2.33
N HIS A 845 38.62 28.20 -2.17
CA HIS A 845 39.84 27.41 -2.01
C HIS A 845 39.75 26.63 -0.69
N LYS A 846 40.22 25.38 -0.66
CA LYS A 846 40.21 24.50 0.51
C LYS A 846 40.80 25.18 1.74
N GLN A 847 41.93 25.85 1.59
CA GLN A 847 42.56 26.63 2.66
C GLN A 847 41.66 27.78 3.18
N CYS A 848 40.95 28.47 2.28
CA CYS A 848 40.02 29.52 2.68
C CYS A 848 38.81 28.94 3.43
N LEU A 849 38.32 27.77 3.00
CA LEU A 849 37.22 27.08 3.65
C LEU A 849 37.63 26.53 5.03
N ASP A 850 38.85 26.00 5.16
CA ASP A 850 39.41 25.50 6.43
C ASP A 850 39.52 26.64 7.47
N LEU A 851 39.90 27.85 7.05
CA LEU A 851 39.90 29.05 7.92
C LEU A 851 38.50 29.41 8.41
N LEU A 852 37.47 29.10 7.63
CA LEU A 852 36.07 29.25 8.00
C LEU A 852 35.51 28.01 8.74
N LYS A 853 36.39 27.08 9.17
CA LYS A 853 36.04 25.80 9.83
C LYS A 853 35.05 24.97 9.01
N GLY A 854 35.13 25.05 7.69
CA GLY A 854 34.22 24.34 6.81
C GLY A 854 32.80 24.91 6.80
N ASN A 855 32.58 26.18 7.17
CA ASN A 855 31.27 26.82 7.16
C ASN A 855 31.17 27.91 6.08
N CYS A 856 30.01 27.99 5.41
CA CYS A 856 29.69 29.13 4.56
C CYS A 856 29.10 30.27 5.42
N GLU A 857 29.90 31.30 5.70
CA GLU A 857 29.50 32.43 6.55
C GLU A 857 28.30 33.20 5.98
N TYR A 858 28.24 33.39 4.65
CA TYR A 858 27.12 34.09 3.99
C TYR A 858 25.80 33.35 4.18
N CYS A 859 25.80 32.03 4.04
CA CYS A 859 24.63 31.21 4.27
C CYS A 859 24.25 31.17 5.76
N PHE A 860 25.23 31.04 6.66
CA PHE A 860 24.98 31.06 8.10
C PHE A 860 24.30 32.37 8.55
N ASN A 861 24.80 33.52 8.08
CA ASN A 861 24.22 34.83 8.38
C ASN A 861 22.78 34.94 7.85
N TYR A 862 22.54 34.49 6.61
CA TYR A 862 21.19 34.46 6.03
C TYR A 862 20.24 33.57 6.85
N LEU A 863 20.64 32.36 7.20
CA LEU A 863 19.81 31.42 7.96
C LEU A 863 19.53 31.95 9.37
N SER A 864 20.54 32.47 10.06
CA SER A 864 20.40 33.03 11.42
C SER A 864 19.39 34.17 11.47
N LEU A 865 19.49 35.12 10.54
CA LEU A 865 18.53 36.24 10.44
C LEU A 865 17.09 35.75 10.20
N ASN A 866 16.92 34.73 9.37
CA ASN A 866 15.59 34.18 9.09
C ASN A 866 15.04 33.33 10.26
N ILE A 867 15.89 32.64 11.02
CA ILE A 867 15.50 31.96 12.27
C ILE A 867 14.94 32.99 13.25
N GLU A 868 15.66 34.09 13.51
CA GLU A 868 15.22 35.15 14.42
C GLU A 868 13.90 35.77 13.95
N LYS A 869 13.79 36.09 12.66
CA LYS A 869 12.58 36.65 12.07
C LYS A 869 11.37 35.72 12.22
N ASN A 870 11.52 34.44 11.86
CA ASN A 870 10.43 33.47 11.90
C ASN A 870 9.99 33.19 13.35
N ILE A 871 10.93 33.05 14.28
CA ILE A 871 10.63 32.83 15.70
C ILE A 871 10.01 34.07 16.34
N THR A 872 10.45 35.27 15.99
CA THR A 872 9.82 36.51 16.46
C THR A 872 8.36 36.61 16.02
N SER A 873 8.08 36.29 14.75
CA SER A 873 6.71 36.22 14.22
C SER A 873 5.88 35.16 14.96
N LEU A 874 6.45 33.98 15.20
CA LEU A 874 5.76 32.90 15.89
C LEU A 874 5.49 33.23 17.37
N LYS A 875 6.44 33.82 18.08
CA LYS A 875 6.25 34.29 19.47
C LYS A 875 5.10 35.28 19.55
N LYS A 876 5.00 36.25 18.64
CA LYS A 876 3.85 37.19 18.62
C LYS A 876 2.51 36.43 18.60
N ARG A 877 2.40 35.37 17.79
CA ARG A 877 1.21 34.51 17.75
C ARG A 877 0.99 33.74 19.06
N LEU A 878 2.01 33.10 19.62
CA LEU A 878 1.90 32.28 20.84
C LEU A 878 1.52 33.08 22.09
N PHE A 879 1.90 34.36 22.18
CA PHE A 879 1.59 35.22 23.33
C PHE A 879 0.28 36.02 23.15
N THR A 880 -0.39 35.90 22.01
CA THR A 880 -1.66 36.61 21.77
C THR A 880 -2.77 36.02 22.66
N PRO A 881 -3.49 36.82 23.47
CA PRO A 881 -4.60 36.32 24.30
C PRO A 881 -5.73 35.70 23.47
N LEU A 882 -6.45 34.74 24.04
CA LEU A 882 -7.65 34.16 23.42
C LEU A 882 -8.77 35.21 23.38
N LYS A 883 -9.56 35.25 22.30
CA LYS A 883 -10.75 36.10 22.16
C LYS A 883 -11.97 35.24 21.85
N ASP A 884 -13.15 35.61 22.35
CA ASP A 884 -14.37 34.82 22.22
C ASP A 884 -14.87 34.64 20.77
N ASN A 885 -14.38 35.48 19.83
CA ASN A 885 -14.69 35.44 18.40
C ASN A 885 -13.42 35.51 17.54
N GLU A 886 -12.38 34.77 17.92
CA GLU A 886 -11.13 34.74 17.16
C GLU A 886 -11.37 34.14 15.76
N LYS A 887 -11.26 34.96 14.70
CA LYS A 887 -11.20 34.43 13.34
C LYS A 887 -10.02 33.48 13.25
N PRO A 888 -10.11 32.39 12.46
CA PRO A 888 -8.97 31.51 12.23
C PRO A 888 -7.75 32.36 11.87
N LEU A 889 -6.65 32.22 12.62
CA LEU A 889 -5.34 32.77 12.22
C LEU A 889 -4.74 31.88 11.13
N VAL A 890 -5.56 31.56 10.12
CA VAL A 890 -5.12 31.05 8.83
C VAL A 890 -4.69 32.31 8.10
N GLU A 891 -3.39 32.58 8.10
CA GLU A 891 -2.83 33.47 7.08
C GLU A 891 -3.11 32.74 5.76
N ASP A 892 -4.00 33.29 4.93
CA ASP A 892 -4.53 32.68 3.71
C ASP A 892 -3.48 31.78 3.05
N GLU A 893 -3.65 30.46 3.17
CA GLU A 893 -3.08 29.61 2.15
C GLU A 893 -4.03 29.73 0.97
N ASP A 894 -3.54 30.20 -0.18
CA ASP A 894 -4.12 29.87 -1.49
C ASP A 894 -3.96 28.35 -1.78
N ASN A 895 -4.30 27.53 -0.78
CA ASN A 895 -4.49 26.10 -0.88
C ASN A 895 -5.93 25.84 -0.46
N ASP A 896 -6.84 26.09 -1.40
CA ASP A 896 -8.07 25.31 -1.48
C ASP A 896 -7.68 23.83 -1.36
N SER A 897 -7.87 23.28 -0.17
CA SER A 897 -7.86 21.86 0.04
C SER A 897 -9.08 21.28 -0.70
N LEU A 898 -8.83 20.18 -1.40
CA LEU A 898 -9.83 19.21 -1.82
C LEU A 898 -10.78 19.67 -2.94
N SER A 899 -10.27 19.62 -4.17
CA SER A 899 -10.98 18.84 -5.18
C SER A 899 -10.07 17.71 -5.67
N GLU A 900 -10.27 16.51 -5.12
CA GLU A 900 -9.98 15.30 -5.88
C GLU A 900 -10.99 15.25 -7.03
N ASN A 901 -10.74 16.04 -8.08
CA ASN A 901 -11.39 15.76 -9.34
C ASN A 901 -10.93 14.35 -9.75
N ASN A 902 -11.90 13.43 -9.74
CA ASN A 902 -11.81 12.09 -10.31
C ASN A 902 -11.60 12.18 -11.83
N ASN A 903 -10.46 12.70 -12.25
CA ASN A 903 -9.87 12.33 -13.51
C ASN A 903 -9.01 11.10 -13.21
N ASP A 904 -9.30 10.01 -13.94
CA ASP A 904 -8.61 8.73 -13.90
C ASP A 904 -7.16 8.84 -14.44
N GLU A 905 -6.32 9.65 -13.79
CA GLU A 905 -4.86 9.52 -13.89
C GLU A 905 -4.43 8.29 -13.08
N ASN A 906 -4.87 7.11 -13.53
CA ASN A 906 -4.38 5.85 -13.00
C ASN A 906 -3.03 5.56 -13.67
N ILE A 907 -1.99 5.34 -12.87
CA ILE A 907 -0.65 4.96 -13.35
C ILE A 907 -0.75 3.76 -14.30
N GLU A 908 -1.70 2.84 -14.07
CA GLU A 908 -1.96 1.70 -14.95
C GLU A 908 -2.44 2.09 -16.37
N ASN A 909 -3.21 3.17 -16.51
CA ASN A 909 -3.70 3.69 -17.81
C ASN A 909 -2.61 4.50 -18.57
N ILE A 910 -1.53 4.89 -17.89
CA ILE A 910 -0.42 5.68 -18.48
C ILE A 910 0.65 4.75 -19.10
N LEU A 911 0.67 3.46 -18.74
CA LEU A 911 1.77 2.51 -19.01
C LEU A 911 1.64 1.65 -20.30
N GLU A 912 1.00 2.15 -21.36
CA GLU A 912 0.64 1.31 -22.53
C GLU A 912 1.68 1.20 -23.66
N VAL A 913 2.86 1.84 -23.59
CA VAL A 913 3.85 1.72 -24.68
C VAL A 913 5.26 1.50 -24.15
N ILE A 914 5.82 0.31 -24.41
CA ILE A 914 7.25 0.02 -24.27
C ILE A 914 7.83 0.06 -25.68
N GLU A 915 8.76 0.98 -25.94
CA GLU A 915 9.54 0.94 -27.18
C GLU A 915 10.64 -0.12 -27.06
N SER A 916 10.82 -0.92 -28.11
CA SER A 916 12.01 -1.78 -28.23
C SER A 916 13.24 -0.89 -28.47
N ASN A 917 14.33 -1.12 -27.71
CA ASN A 917 15.70 -0.60 -27.90
C ASN A 917 16.22 0.51 -26.93
N ILE A 918 15.58 0.77 -25.79
CA ILE A 918 16.05 1.79 -24.82
C ILE A 918 17.45 1.51 -24.26
N ASP A 919 17.80 0.23 -24.09
CA ASP A 919 19.07 -0.19 -23.47
C ASP A 919 20.27 0.23 -24.32
N ASN A 920 20.20 0.03 -25.63
CA ASN A 920 21.27 0.44 -26.54
C ASN A 920 21.39 1.96 -26.61
N GLN A 921 20.27 2.70 -26.62
CA GLN A 921 20.30 4.17 -26.62
C GLN A 921 20.97 4.71 -25.36
N PHE A 922 20.59 4.16 -24.20
CA PHE A 922 21.19 4.52 -22.92
C PHE A 922 22.70 4.24 -22.92
N GLU A 923 23.12 3.05 -23.33
CA GLU A 923 24.54 2.68 -23.32
C GLU A 923 25.36 3.57 -24.26
N ILE A 924 24.88 3.84 -25.48
CA ILE A 924 25.58 4.71 -26.44
C ILE A 924 25.78 6.12 -25.88
N LEU A 925 24.73 6.75 -25.34
CA LEU A 925 24.80 8.10 -24.78
C LEU A 925 25.64 8.14 -23.50
N TYR A 926 25.53 7.12 -22.64
CA TYR A 926 26.33 7.00 -21.43
C TYR A 926 27.83 6.89 -21.75
N GLN A 927 28.20 6.03 -22.71
CA GLN A 927 29.59 5.90 -23.18
C GLN A 927 30.09 7.19 -23.84
N THR A 928 29.23 7.92 -24.55
CA THR A 928 29.58 9.23 -25.12
C THR A 928 29.95 10.22 -24.01
N TRP A 929 29.15 10.29 -22.95
CA TRP A 929 29.41 11.13 -21.78
C TRP A 929 30.60 10.67 -20.94
N LEU A 930 30.91 9.37 -20.88
CA LEU A 930 32.11 8.86 -20.22
C LEU A 930 33.40 9.28 -20.94
N ASN A 931 33.34 9.50 -22.25
CA ASN A 931 34.48 9.89 -23.07
C ASN A 931 34.72 11.41 -23.10
N TYR A 932 33.75 12.21 -22.66
CA TYR A 932 33.91 13.64 -22.40
C TYR A 932 34.63 13.86 -21.07
#